data_AF-A0A8D2LPX6-F1
#
_entry.id   AF-A0A8D2LPX6-F1
#
_cell.length_a   1.000
_cell.length_b   1.000
_cell.length_c   1.000
_cell.angle_alpha   90.00
_cell.angle_beta   90.00
_cell.angle_gamma   90.00
#
_symmetry.space_group_name_H-M   'P 1'
#
loop_
_entity.id
_entity.type
_entity.pdbx_description
1 polymer ?
#
loop_
_entity_poly.entity_id
_entity_poly.type
_entity_poly.pdbx_seq_one_letter_code
_entity_poly.pdbx_strand_id
1 'polypeptide(L)'
;LLEERELEELMERNFFDDPSPRVGFPKRITGFSDTMLCKGLNNRYCVLQVQENDLEKHLTITAAASLEDTELCILRNDWISVPVQPGDIIHLEGECSSGIWKIDVDSGYLILYPDLLLSGTTVSKGIRCMRKAILSEKFRSGSRPMLIGTILHEIFQKAGTNFTQEKLQEIAFSVVHGLKYQLNLNENDIMQDIEEYLPSFIKWAENFMSKFNHSSQPNMQLKLPRDIDYSSCTVKVTEILDVEENIWCPRFGLKGKIDVTVGVKIHHRSKTHFKIMPLELKSGKESNSIEHRSQVCHFVVVTCKVVTSCTSPSPGVHLKLIKIRNQLAFYLLHSTCKSDSGKEQTELASLPPFTDDSHMCSYCSQKQNCVLYSRVAEHQKNMSVSPDMVTAVEKEIQHLEPSHLEYFRLWYLMLTLESKYKDEKKGHRNIWMIPAAEREKHGDCIGNMIRMDSVQEVTDGQYRHLFQRKNDSMPVTALMIGDRVVVSGEDGTLLGLSAGYVEEVNRTNISCLLDRNLSHLPKDTIFRLDHEEGAFGIDVPLGNLSKLMENSPACEKLRNLIIDFHKPQFIQHLSSVLPPEAKETVAKILKGLNKPQKQAMKQVLLSKDYTLIVGMPGTGKTTTICTLVSAPEQTEKGGISNVTEARLVLFLTTLFIKAGCKPSDIGVISPYRHQLKIITDLMTNSYINKVEVNTVDKYQGRDKSIIIVSFVRNNYDGNLGELLKDWRRLNVAITRAKHKLVMVGCVPSLCHYPPLKKLLCYLKTEALISFFSVHLLHICCLFFPHTHVPARHTVLLVCQLSVQNNLMMTS
;
A
#
# COMPACT_ATOMS: atom_id res chain seq x y z
N LEU A 1 3.41 57.14 -44.97
CA LEU A 1 4.08 58.28 -44.28
C LEU A 1 3.11 59.27 -43.60
N LEU A 2 1.92 59.58 -44.14
CA LEU A 2 0.86 60.27 -43.37
C LEU A 2 -0.18 59.30 -42.76
N GLU A 3 -0.40 58.13 -43.34
CA GLU A 3 -1.31 57.10 -42.78
C GLU A 3 -0.69 56.25 -41.65
N GLU A 4 0.64 56.19 -41.54
CA GLU A 4 1.31 55.45 -40.44
C GLU A 4 1.30 56.22 -39.12
N ARG A 5 1.33 57.57 -39.18
CA ARG A 5 1.27 58.41 -37.97
C ARG A 5 -0.11 58.46 -37.34
N GLU A 6 -1.18 58.46 -38.14
CA GLU A 6 -2.55 58.38 -37.62
C GLU A 6 -2.84 57.02 -36.99
N LEU A 7 -2.22 55.95 -37.49
CA LEU A 7 -2.35 54.61 -36.90
C LEU A 7 -1.58 54.48 -35.57
N GLU A 8 -0.40 55.09 -35.45
CA GLU A 8 0.35 55.15 -34.19
C GLU A 8 -0.36 56.02 -33.13
N GLU A 9 -0.93 57.18 -33.50
CA GLU A 9 -1.68 58.02 -32.56
C GLU A 9 -3.01 57.39 -32.10
N LEU A 10 -3.67 56.56 -32.93
CA LEU A 10 -4.84 55.77 -32.54
C LEU A 10 -4.49 54.60 -31.60
N MET A 11 -3.27 54.09 -31.68
CA MET A 11 -2.79 53.03 -30.77
C MET A 11 -2.37 53.60 -29.41
N GLU A 12 -1.80 54.80 -29.34
CA GLU A 12 -1.39 55.42 -28.06
C GLU A 12 -2.57 56.00 -27.25
N ARG A 13 -3.65 56.46 -27.89
CA ARG A 13 -4.84 56.97 -27.16
C ARG A 13 -5.67 55.90 -26.45
N ASN A 14 -5.45 54.62 -26.74
CA ASN A 14 -6.14 53.51 -26.08
C ASN A 14 -5.38 52.94 -24.86
N PHE A 15 -4.26 53.55 -24.45
CA PHE A 15 -3.44 53.06 -23.32
C PHE A 15 -3.68 53.76 -21.98
N PHE A 16 -4.38 54.90 -21.95
CA PHE A 16 -4.65 55.64 -20.71
C PHE A 16 -6.08 56.15 -20.69
N ASP A 17 -7.05 55.24 -20.49
CA ASP A 17 -8.33 55.53 -19.79
C ASP A 17 -9.16 54.23 -19.63
N ASP A 18 -9.04 53.63 -18.43
CA ASP A 18 -9.98 52.77 -17.67
C ASP A 18 -10.50 51.41 -18.25
N PRO A 19 -10.91 50.41 -17.44
CA PRO A 19 -10.77 50.21 -16.00
C PRO A 19 -9.91 48.98 -15.64
N SER A 20 -9.62 48.83 -14.34
CA SER A 20 -9.11 47.63 -13.62
C SER A 20 -8.90 46.37 -14.47
N PRO A 21 -7.73 45.67 -14.38
CA PRO A 21 -7.51 44.45 -15.14
C PRO A 21 -8.67 43.50 -14.90
N ARG A 22 -9.42 43.17 -15.96
CA ARG A 22 -10.46 42.16 -15.91
C ARG A 22 -9.81 40.92 -15.32
N VAL A 23 -10.19 40.59 -14.08
CA VAL A 23 -9.75 39.41 -13.34
C VAL A 23 -10.33 38.20 -14.06
N GLY A 24 -9.84 37.87 -15.25
CA GLY A 24 -10.19 36.62 -15.89
C GLY A 24 -9.73 35.50 -14.97
N PHE A 25 -10.58 34.50 -14.74
CA PHE A 25 -10.16 33.27 -14.06
C PHE A 25 -8.80 32.84 -14.63
N PRO A 26 -7.77 32.63 -13.79
CA PRO A 26 -6.48 32.18 -14.29
C PRO A 26 -6.70 30.97 -15.19
N LYS A 27 -6.31 31.09 -16.47
CA LYS A 27 -6.39 29.98 -17.44
C LYS A 27 -5.50 28.86 -16.92
N ARG A 28 -6.15 27.84 -16.33
CA ARG A 28 -5.63 26.73 -15.51
C ARG A 28 -5.39 27.09 -14.04
N ILE A 29 -6.35 26.73 -13.20
CA ILE A 29 -6.11 26.43 -11.77
C ILE A 29 -5.11 25.27 -11.75
N THR A 30 -3.89 25.50 -11.28
CA THR A 30 -2.85 24.48 -11.17
C THR A 30 -3.27 23.41 -10.15
N GLY A 31 -3.48 22.17 -10.60
CA GLY A 31 -3.70 21.00 -9.74
C GLY A 31 -5.12 20.79 -9.19
N PHE A 32 -6.05 21.75 -9.31
CA PHE A 32 -7.35 21.68 -8.63
C PHE A 32 -8.54 22.25 -9.43
N SER A 33 -8.71 21.87 -10.70
CA SER A 33 -9.72 22.45 -11.61
C SER A 33 -11.19 22.34 -11.17
N ASP A 34 -11.54 21.39 -10.28
CA ASP A 34 -12.93 21.10 -9.89
C ASP A 34 -13.21 21.34 -8.40
N THR A 35 -12.37 22.07 -7.67
CA THR A 35 -12.61 22.33 -6.24
C THR A 35 -13.79 23.28 -6.06
N MET A 36 -14.84 22.81 -5.38
CA MET A 36 -15.96 23.65 -4.98
C MET A 36 -15.50 24.72 -3.98
N LEU A 37 -15.55 25.98 -4.39
CA LEU A 37 -15.26 27.12 -3.53
C LEU A 37 -16.45 27.37 -2.59
N CYS A 38 -16.17 27.66 -1.32
CA CYS A 38 -17.22 27.84 -0.31
C CYS A 38 -16.72 28.64 0.89
N LYS A 39 -17.67 29.26 1.62
CA LYS A 39 -17.44 29.92 2.92
C LYS A 39 -17.77 28.97 4.08
N GLY A 40 -17.50 29.40 5.31
CA GLY A 40 -17.85 28.66 6.53
C GLY A 40 -16.70 27.83 7.11
N LEU A 41 -17.05 26.79 7.87
CA LEU A 41 -16.08 26.01 8.67
C LEU A 41 -15.01 25.30 7.80
N ASN A 42 -15.40 24.82 6.62
CA ASN A 42 -14.54 24.13 5.67
C ASN A 42 -14.25 25.02 4.44
N ASN A 43 -14.12 26.33 4.65
CA ASN A 43 -13.97 27.29 3.54
C ASN A 43 -12.85 26.91 2.56
N ARG A 44 -13.07 27.23 1.29
CA ARG A 44 -12.13 27.08 0.18
C ARG A 44 -12.15 28.36 -0.61
N TYR A 45 -11.04 29.09 -0.55
CA TYR A 45 -10.83 30.31 -1.28
C TYR A 45 -9.82 30.10 -2.40
N CYS A 46 -10.09 30.69 -3.56
CA CYS A 46 -9.13 30.81 -4.65
C CYS A 46 -8.42 32.16 -4.53
N VAL A 47 -7.10 32.17 -4.66
CA VAL A 47 -6.28 33.39 -4.65
C VAL A 47 -6.29 34.01 -6.04
N LEU A 48 -6.79 35.23 -6.15
CA LEU A 48 -6.88 35.96 -7.43
C LEU A 48 -5.65 36.83 -7.67
N GLN A 49 -5.16 37.49 -6.62
CA GLN A 49 -4.02 38.40 -6.69
C GLN A 49 -3.21 38.36 -5.40
N VAL A 50 -1.89 38.53 -5.53
CA VAL A 50 -0.93 38.63 -4.44
C VAL A 50 -0.18 39.95 -4.59
N GLN A 51 -0.17 40.77 -3.54
CA GLN A 51 0.63 41.98 -3.43
C GLN A 51 1.47 41.89 -2.17
N GLU A 52 2.77 42.16 -2.25
CA GLU A 52 3.71 41.98 -1.13
C GLU A 52 4.53 43.25 -0.93
N ASN A 53 4.67 43.66 0.33
CA ASN A 53 5.61 44.67 0.77
C ASN A 53 6.42 44.11 1.97
N ASP A 54 7.40 44.86 2.46
CA ASP A 54 8.30 44.39 3.53
C ASP A 54 7.60 44.05 4.86
N LEU A 55 6.37 44.54 5.09
CA LEU A 55 5.63 44.41 6.35
C LEU A 55 4.41 43.50 6.26
N GLU A 56 3.80 43.38 5.09
CA GLU A 56 2.53 42.69 4.87
C GLU A 56 2.44 42.08 3.47
N LYS A 57 1.74 40.95 3.38
CA LYS A 57 1.34 40.32 2.12
C LYS A 57 -0.19 40.29 2.02
N HIS A 58 -0.72 40.92 0.99
CA HIS A 58 -2.14 41.14 0.74
C HIS A 58 -2.61 40.17 -0.35
N LEU A 59 -3.63 39.39 -0.03
CA LEU A 59 -4.24 38.41 -0.93
C LEU A 59 -5.67 38.84 -1.24
N THR A 60 -5.99 39.01 -2.52
CA THR A 60 -7.38 39.12 -2.96
C THR A 60 -7.89 37.71 -3.23
N ILE A 61 -8.98 37.32 -2.56
CA ILE A 61 -9.47 35.95 -2.57
C ILE A 61 -10.97 35.89 -2.89
N THR A 62 -11.44 34.76 -3.43
CA THR A 62 -12.87 34.52 -3.66
C THR A 62 -13.27 33.12 -3.22
N ALA A 63 -14.46 33.02 -2.62
CA ALA A 63 -15.12 31.75 -2.31
C ALA A 63 -16.28 31.44 -3.29
N ALA A 64 -16.46 32.27 -4.31
CA ALA A 64 -17.50 32.10 -5.32
C ALA A 64 -16.87 31.74 -6.68
N ALA A 65 -17.64 31.02 -7.50
CA ALA A 65 -17.29 30.80 -8.90
C ALA A 65 -17.46 32.08 -9.76
N SER A 66 -18.16 33.09 -9.24
CA SER A 66 -18.23 34.43 -9.84
C SER A 66 -17.21 35.37 -9.20
N LEU A 67 -16.76 36.37 -9.96
CA LEU A 67 -15.78 37.37 -9.52
C LEU A 67 -16.38 38.51 -8.69
N GLU A 68 -17.66 38.41 -8.34
CA GLU A 68 -18.44 39.49 -7.72
C GLU A 68 -18.28 39.54 -6.19
N ASP A 69 -17.82 38.46 -5.56
CA ASP A 69 -17.66 38.33 -4.11
C ASP A 69 -16.19 38.09 -3.75
N THR A 70 -15.42 39.17 -3.62
CA THR A 70 -14.01 39.13 -3.22
C THR A 70 -13.83 39.55 -1.76
N GLU A 71 -12.90 38.89 -1.09
CA GLU A 71 -12.46 39.21 0.27
C GLU A 71 -10.96 39.54 0.26
N LEU A 72 -10.51 40.25 1.30
CA LEU A 72 -9.10 40.60 1.47
C LEU A 72 -8.51 39.77 2.62
N CYS A 73 -7.37 39.13 2.38
CA CYS A 73 -6.60 38.46 3.43
C CYS A 73 -5.22 39.11 3.57
N ILE A 74 -4.91 39.57 4.79
CA ILE A 74 -3.65 40.25 5.12
C ILE A 74 -2.80 39.33 5.98
N LEU A 75 -1.63 38.97 5.47
CA LEU A 75 -0.61 38.17 6.15
C LEU A 75 0.47 39.09 6.72
N ARG A 76 0.81 38.90 7.99
CA ARG A 76 1.82 39.70 8.70
C ARG A 76 2.94 38.84 9.29
N ASN A 77 4.06 39.50 9.63
CA ASN A 77 5.21 38.89 10.26
C ASN A 77 5.71 37.69 9.45
N ASP A 78 6.00 36.60 10.15
CA ASP A 78 6.38 35.30 9.65
C ASP A 78 5.48 34.72 8.54
N TRP A 79 4.20 35.10 8.45
CA TRP A 79 3.28 34.62 7.42
C TRP A 79 3.53 35.20 6.03
N ILE A 80 4.24 36.33 5.94
CA ILE A 80 4.64 36.92 4.66
C ILE A 80 5.45 35.90 3.85
N SER A 81 6.27 35.07 4.51
CA SER A 81 7.09 34.05 3.86
C SER A 81 6.33 32.87 3.21
N VAL A 82 5.00 32.78 3.34
CA VAL A 82 4.23 31.70 2.72
C VAL A 82 4.25 31.86 1.19
N PRO A 83 4.63 30.81 0.43
CA PRO A 83 4.78 30.88 -1.02
C PRO A 83 3.43 30.72 -1.74
N VAL A 84 2.50 31.64 -1.49
CA VAL A 84 1.19 31.66 -2.15
C VAL A 84 1.27 32.38 -3.50
N GLN A 85 0.60 31.85 -4.51
CA GLN A 85 0.56 32.35 -5.88
C GLN A 85 -0.89 32.53 -6.36
N PRO A 86 -1.14 33.41 -7.35
CA PRO A 86 -2.44 33.49 -8.01
C PRO A 86 -2.86 32.13 -8.61
N GLY A 87 -4.10 31.73 -8.37
CA GLY A 87 -4.66 30.43 -8.74
C GLY A 87 -4.62 29.38 -7.62
N ASP A 88 -3.90 29.63 -6.53
CA ASP A 88 -3.82 28.70 -5.42
C ASP A 88 -5.13 28.60 -4.63
N ILE A 89 -5.41 27.40 -4.12
CA ILE A 89 -6.52 27.14 -3.20
C ILE A 89 -6.02 27.21 -1.76
N ILE A 90 -6.68 28.01 -0.93
CA ILE A 90 -6.36 28.19 0.48
C ILE A 90 -7.57 27.91 1.39
N HIS A 91 -7.29 27.58 2.64
CA HIS A 91 -8.25 27.57 3.73
C HIS A 91 -7.78 28.52 4.84
N LEU A 92 -8.73 29.26 5.41
CA LEU A 92 -8.47 30.25 6.44
C LEU A 92 -9.15 29.83 7.75
N GLU A 93 -8.39 29.85 8.84
CA GLU A 93 -8.87 29.68 10.21
C GLU A 93 -8.71 31.02 10.94
N GLY A 94 -9.77 31.49 11.60
CA GLY A 94 -9.77 32.75 12.33
C GLY A 94 -11.11 33.48 12.19
N GLU A 95 -11.15 34.72 12.67
CA GLU A 95 -12.32 35.59 12.52
C GLU A 95 -12.15 36.49 11.29
N CYS A 96 -13.17 36.52 10.43
CA CYS A 96 -13.28 37.48 9.34
C CYS A 96 -14.14 38.65 9.80
N SER A 97 -13.55 39.85 9.86
CA SER A 97 -14.26 41.08 10.21
C SER A 97 -14.48 41.91 8.96
N SER A 98 -15.74 42.09 8.56
CA SER A 98 -16.13 42.91 7.40
C SER A 98 -15.44 42.52 6.07
N GLY A 99 -15.26 41.22 5.82
CA GLY A 99 -14.62 40.73 4.60
C GLY A 99 -13.08 40.81 4.59
N ILE A 100 -12.47 41.13 5.75
CA ILE A 100 -11.02 41.17 5.92
C ILE A 100 -10.58 40.09 6.89
N TRP A 101 -9.73 39.19 6.39
CA TRP A 101 -9.00 38.22 7.19
C TRP A 101 -7.65 38.80 7.62
N LYS A 102 -7.36 38.76 8.91
CA LYS A 102 -6.06 39.16 9.46
C LYS A 102 -5.37 37.94 10.06
N ILE A 103 -4.20 37.61 9.51
CA ILE A 103 -3.42 36.44 9.92
C ILE A 103 -2.03 36.92 10.34
N ASP A 104 -1.74 36.75 11.64
CA ASP A 104 -0.50 37.16 12.26
C ASP A 104 0.00 36.10 13.27
N VAL A 105 0.94 36.45 14.14
CA VAL A 105 1.56 35.51 15.09
C VAL A 105 0.57 35.07 16.18
N ASP A 106 -0.41 35.94 16.50
CA ASP A 106 -1.33 35.77 17.61
C ASP A 106 -2.72 35.32 17.15
N SER A 107 -3.07 35.56 15.88
CA SER A 107 -4.39 35.34 15.33
C SER A 107 -4.37 34.63 13.97
N GLY A 108 -5.14 33.54 13.89
CA GLY A 108 -5.49 32.86 12.65
C GLY A 108 -4.41 31.97 12.03
N TYR A 109 -4.81 31.17 11.04
CA TYR A 109 -3.92 30.33 10.25
C TYR A 109 -4.33 30.36 8.78
N LEU A 110 -3.33 30.45 7.89
CA LEU A 110 -3.51 30.19 6.47
C LEU A 110 -3.00 28.78 6.15
N ILE A 111 -3.82 28.00 5.46
CA ILE A 111 -3.49 26.64 5.01
C ILE A 111 -3.46 26.62 3.48
N LEU A 112 -2.28 26.36 2.91
CA LEU A 112 -2.05 26.38 1.46
C LEU A 112 -2.28 24.99 0.85
N TYR A 113 -3.21 24.82 -0.09
CA TYR A 113 -3.67 23.50 -0.59
C TYR A 113 -4.23 22.61 0.52
N PRO A 114 -5.36 23.01 1.15
CA PRO A 114 -5.93 22.29 2.29
C PRO A 114 -6.34 20.84 1.99
N ASP A 115 -6.61 20.51 0.72
CA ASP A 115 -7.00 19.16 0.31
C ASP A 115 -5.81 18.19 0.14
N LEU A 116 -4.57 18.70 0.16
CA LEU A 116 -3.36 17.88 0.22
C LEU A 116 -3.07 17.50 1.68
N LEU A 117 -3.51 16.30 2.08
CA LEU A 117 -3.35 15.83 3.46
C LEU A 117 -1.93 15.31 3.72
N LEU A 118 -1.14 16.05 4.52
CA LEU A 118 0.22 15.66 4.91
C LEU A 118 0.25 14.97 6.28
N SER A 119 1.08 13.94 6.40
CA SER A 119 1.22 13.22 7.66
C SER A 119 2.04 14.03 8.68
N GLY A 120 1.74 13.87 9.97
CA GLY A 120 2.52 14.52 11.04
C GLY A 120 3.97 14.08 11.05
N THR A 121 4.28 12.86 10.63
CA THR A 121 5.64 12.36 10.46
C THR A 121 6.38 13.08 9.32
N THR A 122 5.70 13.40 8.21
CA THR A 122 6.27 14.18 7.11
C THR A 122 6.52 15.63 7.52
N VAL A 123 5.55 16.27 8.20
CA VAL A 123 5.71 17.65 8.70
C VAL A 123 6.86 17.75 9.71
N SER A 124 6.93 16.82 10.68
CA SER A 124 8.00 16.80 11.68
C SER A 124 9.39 16.55 11.09
N LYS A 125 9.52 15.73 10.03
CA LYS A 125 10.78 15.58 9.28
C LYS A 125 11.24 16.90 8.64
N GLY A 126 10.31 17.77 8.28
CA GLY A 126 10.58 19.08 7.65
C GLY A 126 11.25 20.09 8.58
N ILE A 127 11.19 19.88 9.91
CA ILE A 127 11.75 20.80 10.92
C ILE A 127 13.26 20.99 10.75
N ARG A 128 13.98 19.89 10.51
CA ARG A 128 15.44 19.95 10.31
C ARG A 128 15.83 20.09 8.85
N CYS A 129 15.13 19.41 7.95
CA CYS A 129 15.47 19.41 6.53
C CYS A 129 14.21 19.22 5.67
N MET A 130 13.74 20.32 5.08
CA MET A 130 12.59 20.34 4.17
C MET A 130 12.79 19.39 2.98
N ARG A 131 14.00 19.39 2.41
CA ARG A 131 14.38 18.54 1.28
C ARG A 131 14.26 17.04 1.63
N LYS A 132 14.74 16.64 2.81
CA LYS A 132 14.61 15.25 3.31
C LYS A 132 13.15 14.84 3.46
N ALA A 133 12.29 15.73 3.95
CA ALA A 133 10.88 15.44 4.15
C ALA A 133 10.16 15.18 2.81
N ILE A 134 10.39 16.03 1.79
CA ILE A 134 9.82 15.84 0.45
C ILE A 134 10.30 14.54 -0.19
N LEU A 135 11.61 14.27 -0.14
CA LEU A 135 12.18 13.03 -0.68
C LEU A 135 11.64 11.80 0.05
N SER A 136 11.44 11.87 1.37
CA SER A 136 10.88 10.75 2.14
C SER A 136 9.41 10.47 1.81
N GLU A 137 8.64 11.49 1.39
CA GLU A 137 7.26 11.29 0.93
C GLU A 137 7.23 10.55 -0.41
N LYS A 138 8.19 10.86 -1.30
CA LYS A 138 8.29 10.27 -2.65
C LYS A 138 8.97 8.90 -2.69
N PHE A 139 10.01 8.70 -1.88
CA PHE A 139 10.83 7.49 -1.84
C PHE A 139 10.67 6.81 -0.48
N ARG A 140 9.69 5.91 -0.37
CA ARG A 140 9.45 5.12 0.85
C ARG A 140 10.38 3.90 0.87
N SER A 141 11.11 3.72 1.96
CA SER A 141 11.95 2.54 2.20
C SER A 141 11.73 1.99 3.61
N GLY A 142 11.76 0.67 3.76
CA GLY A 142 11.68 -0.03 5.05
C GLY A 142 13.07 -0.27 5.65
N SER A 143 13.17 -0.30 6.98
CA SER A 143 14.42 -0.56 7.71
C SER A 143 14.20 -1.48 8.91
N ARG A 144 15.25 -2.14 9.42
CA ARG A 144 15.16 -2.99 10.61
C ARG A 144 14.59 -2.27 11.84
N PRO A 145 15.00 -1.03 12.19
CA PRO A 145 14.39 -0.29 13.29
C PRO A 145 12.89 -0.01 13.08
N MET A 146 12.46 0.20 11.82
CA MET A 146 11.04 0.35 11.51
C MET A 146 10.27 -0.95 11.75
N LEU A 147 10.83 -2.09 11.36
CA LEU A 147 10.22 -3.40 11.63
C LEU A 147 10.08 -3.64 13.14
N ILE A 148 11.15 -3.43 13.91
CA ILE A 148 11.11 -3.57 15.38
C ILE A 148 10.05 -2.62 15.97
N GLY A 149 10.00 -1.37 15.50
CA GLY A 149 8.96 -0.41 15.89
C GLY A 149 7.55 -0.93 15.62
N THR A 150 7.27 -1.42 14.41
CA THR A 150 5.95 -1.98 14.06
C THR A 150 5.57 -3.15 14.97
N ILE A 151 6.51 -4.07 15.25
CA ILE A 151 6.25 -5.21 16.14
C ILE A 151 5.95 -4.73 17.57
N LEU A 152 6.73 -3.79 18.08
CA LEU A 152 6.51 -3.24 19.42
C LEU A 152 5.16 -2.54 19.56
N HIS A 153 4.73 -1.80 18.53
CA HIS A 153 3.38 -1.19 18.52
C HIS A 153 2.29 -2.27 18.56
N GLU A 154 2.41 -3.31 17.74
CA GLU A 154 1.45 -4.42 17.69
C GLU A 154 1.37 -5.17 19.03
N ILE A 155 2.52 -5.42 19.68
CA ILE A 155 2.57 -6.04 21.01
C ILE A 155 1.86 -5.16 22.04
N PHE A 156 2.16 -3.85 22.05
CA PHE A 156 1.54 -2.91 22.99
C PHE A 156 0.02 -2.85 22.82
N GLN A 157 -0.45 -2.85 21.57
CA GLN A 157 -1.87 -2.80 21.23
C GLN A 157 -2.59 -4.08 21.65
N LYS A 158 -2.03 -5.25 21.35
CA LYS A 158 -2.60 -6.55 21.75
C LYS A 158 -2.58 -6.77 23.26
N ALA A 159 -1.63 -6.17 23.97
CA ALA A 159 -1.60 -6.22 25.43
C ALA A 159 -2.85 -5.54 26.03
N GLY A 160 -3.37 -4.50 25.39
CA GLY A 160 -4.60 -3.82 25.79
C GLY A 160 -4.54 -3.30 27.23
N THR A 161 -5.12 -4.04 28.18
CA THR A 161 -5.04 -3.69 29.62
C THR A 161 -4.25 -4.71 30.46
N ASN A 162 -3.67 -5.74 29.85
CA ASN A 162 -2.94 -6.81 30.52
C ASN A 162 -1.46 -6.80 30.13
N PHE A 163 -0.67 -6.10 30.94
CA PHE A 163 0.78 -5.96 30.78
C PHE A 163 1.56 -6.88 31.74
N THR A 164 1.10 -8.11 31.95
CA THR A 164 1.89 -9.12 32.67
C THR A 164 3.02 -9.66 31.80
N GLN A 165 4.14 -10.04 32.40
CA GLN A 165 5.29 -10.56 31.67
C GLN A 165 4.95 -11.80 30.82
N GLU A 166 4.21 -12.74 31.38
CA GLU A 166 3.75 -13.95 30.70
C GLU A 166 2.93 -13.61 29.46
N LYS A 167 1.99 -12.65 29.58
CA LYS A 167 1.13 -12.28 28.46
C LYS A 167 1.89 -11.55 27.36
N LEU A 168 2.80 -10.65 27.72
CA LEU A 168 3.62 -9.92 26.76
C LEU A 168 4.55 -10.86 25.97
N GLN A 169 5.12 -11.87 26.63
CA GLN A 169 5.94 -12.89 25.97
C GLN A 169 5.14 -13.77 25.02
N GLU A 170 3.93 -14.19 25.42
CA GLU A 170 3.01 -14.95 24.56
C GLU A 170 2.64 -14.17 23.29
N ILE A 171 2.30 -12.87 23.45
CA ILE A 171 1.98 -11.99 22.33
C ILE A 171 3.20 -11.79 21.44
N ALA A 172 4.36 -11.47 22.01
CA ALA A 172 5.59 -11.26 21.24
C ALA A 172 5.93 -12.48 20.38
N PHE A 173 5.85 -13.69 20.95
CA PHE A 173 6.09 -14.93 20.22
C PHE A 173 5.09 -15.13 19.08
N SER A 174 3.80 -14.86 19.32
CA SER A 174 2.76 -14.95 18.29
C SER A 174 3.00 -13.96 17.13
N VAL A 175 3.38 -12.72 17.42
CA VAL A 175 3.62 -11.67 16.42
C VAL A 175 4.84 -11.99 15.57
N VAL A 176 5.98 -12.32 16.21
CA VAL A 176 7.23 -12.61 15.52
C VAL A 176 7.10 -13.84 14.62
N HIS A 177 6.42 -14.90 15.10
CA HIS A 177 6.21 -16.11 14.30
C HIS A 177 5.33 -15.85 13.05
N GLY A 178 4.44 -14.85 13.10
CA GLY A 178 3.62 -14.41 11.96
C GLY A 178 4.41 -13.69 10.87
N LEU A 179 5.57 -13.10 11.19
CA LEU A 179 6.33 -12.21 10.30
C LEU A 179 7.43 -12.89 9.47
N LYS A 180 7.43 -14.23 9.44
CA LYS A 180 8.50 -15.14 8.98
C LYS A 180 9.10 -14.91 7.57
N TYR A 181 8.60 -13.94 6.81
CA TYR A 181 8.95 -13.75 5.39
C TYR A 181 9.34 -12.31 4.99
N GLN A 182 9.33 -11.33 5.89
CA GLN A 182 9.46 -9.92 5.47
C GLN A 182 10.90 -9.42 5.32
N LEU A 183 11.87 -9.98 6.04
CA LEU A 183 13.29 -9.67 5.91
C LEU A 183 14.08 -10.97 6.15
N ASN A 184 15.20 -11.18 5.45
CA ASN A 184 16.12 -12.32 5.66
C ASN A 184 16.83 -12.25 7.03
N LEU A 185 16.10 -11.98 8.09
CA LEU A 185 16.55 -11.82 9.46
C LEU A 185 16.21 -13.08 10.24
N ASN A 186 17.11 -13.46 11.15
CA ASN A 186 16.90 -14.59 12.04
C ASN A 186 15.82 -14.25 13.07
N GLU A 187 14.84 -15.15 13.23
CA GLU A 187 13.71 -15.01 14.15
C GLU A 187 14.18 -14.77 15.59
N ASN A 188 15.26 -15.46 15.98
CA ASN A 188 15.85 -15.34 17.30
C ASN A 188 16.44 -13.96 17.57
N ASP A 189 17.06 -13.33 16.57
CA ASP A 189 17.67 -12.01 16.71
C ASP A 189 16.58 -10.94 16.90
N ILE A 190 15.47 -11.06 16.17
CA ILE A 190 14.31 -10.15 16.31
C ILE A 190 13.65 -10.34 17.67
N MET A 191 13.47 -11.59 18.10
CA MET A 191 12.87 -11.89 19.40
C MET A 191 13.73 -11.34 20.55
N GLN A 192 15.05 -11.49 20.47
CA GLN A 192 15.97 -10.92 21.46
C GLN A 192 15.86 -9.39 21.51
N ASP A 193 15.85 -8.73 20.34
CA ASP A 193 15.66 -7.27 20.26
C ASP A 193 14.33 -6.83 20.92
N ILE A 194 13.25 -7.60 20.79
CA ILE A 194 11.93 -7.30 21.37
C ILE A 194 11.89 -7.53 22.87
N GLU A 195 12.48 -8.63 23.35
CA GLU A 195 12.50 -9.01 24.77
C GLU A 195 13.14 -7.92 25.65
N GLU A 196 14.10 -7.16 25.11
CA GLU A 196 14.70 -6.01 25.79
C GLU A 196 13.71 -4.88 26.09
N TYR A 197 12.62 -4.73 25.32
CA TYR A 197 11.63 -3.68 25.51
C TYR A 197 10.47 -4.08 26.43
N LEU A 198 10.17 -5.37 26.57
CA LEU A 198 9.00 -5.84 27.34
C LEU A 198 9.00 -5.34 28.80
N PRO A 199 10.13 -5.30 29.54
CA PRO A 199 10.15 -4.75 30.89
C PRO A 199 9.73 -3.27 30.96
N SER A 200 10.01 -2.50 29.90
CA SER A 200 9.62 -1.08 29.83
C SER A 200 8.11 -0.91 29.68
N PHE A 201 7.43 -1.84 28.98
CA PHE A 201 5.97 -1.84 28.88
C PHE A 201 5.31 -2.15 30.23
N ILE A 202 5.86 -3.11 30.99
CA ILE A 202 5.40 -3.46 32.34
C ILE A 202 5.54 -2.24 33.25
N LYS A 203 6.73 -1.62 33.27
CA LYS A 203 7.01 -0.43 34.07
C LYS A 203 6.10 0.75 33.71
N TRP A 204 5.79 0.94 32.43
CA TRP A 204 4.83 1.96 31.99
C TRP A 204 3.42 1.68 32.56
N ALA A 205 2.96 0.43 32.46
CA ALA A 205 1.65 0.04 32.96
C ALA A 205 1.55 0.19 34.49
N GLU A 206 2.59 -0.18 35.23
CA GLU A 206 2.68 0.01 36.69
C GLU A 206 2.56 1.48 37.11
N ASN A 207 3.18 2.39 36.34
CA ASN A 207 3.19 3.81 36.66
C ASN A 207 1.88 4.53 36.32
N PHE A 208 1.20 4.14 35.23
CA PHE A 208 0.11 4.92 34.67
C PHE A 208 -1.25 4.22 34.63
N MET A 209 -1.32 2.88 34.62
CA MET A 209 -2.60 2.17 34.52
C MET A 209 -3.27 1.96 35.88
N SER A 210 -4.58 2.22 35.93
CA SER A 210 -5.39 2.18 37.16
C SER A 210 -5.43 0.84 37.91
N LYS A 211 -5.12 -0.29 37.25
CA LYS A 211 -5.11 -1.63 37.86
C LYS A 211 -3.92 -1.88 38.80
N PHE A 212 -2.84 -1.10 38.67
CA PHE A 212 -1.63 -1.24 39.49
C PHE A 212 -1.69 -0.23 40.65
N ASN A 213 -2.26 -0.65 41.78
CA ASN A 213 -2.39 0.18 42.98
C ASN A 213 -1.03 0.30 43.70
N HIS A 214 -0.19 1.25 43.28
CA HIS A 214 0.98 1.66 44.05
C HIS A 214 0.88 3.12 44.53
N SER A 215 1.45 3.35 45.72
CA SER A 215 1.49 4.62 46.45
C SER A 215 2.49 5.64 45.89
N SER A 216 3.27 5.29 44.87
CA SER A 216 4.30 6.13 44.25
C SER A 216 3.95 6.44 42.79
N GLN A 217 2.90 7.23 42.58
CA GLN A 217 2.59 7.71 41.23
C GLN A 217 3.51 8.88 40.84
N PRO A 218 3.96 8.94 39.58
CA PRO A 218 4.79 10.06 39.12
C PRO A 218 3.98 11.36 39.15
N ASN A 219 4.44 12.33 39.94
CA ASN A 219 3.94 13.70 39.87
C ASN A 219 4.46 14.35 38.59
N MET A 220 3.54 14.90 37.79
CA MET A 220 3.84 15.59 36.55
C MET A 220 3.36 17.04 36.63
N GLN A 221 4.06 17.91 35.92
CA GLN A 221 3.61 19.28 35.67
C GLN A 221 2.96 19.34 34.28
N LEU A 222 1.72 19.83 34.21
CA LEU A 222 0.99 19.94 32.95
C LEU A 222 0.34 21.32 32.83
N LYS A 223 0.75 22.09 31.82
CA LYS A 223 0.15 23.40 31.51
C LYS A 223 -0.83 23.24 30.36
N LEU A 224 -2.11 23.53 30.61
CA LEU A 224 -3.17 23.50 29.59
C LEU A 224 -3.71 24.91 29.31
N PRO A 225 -4.14 25.25 28.08
CA PRO A 225 -4.51 26.63 27.68
C PRO A 225 -5.73 27.25 28.35
N ARG A 226 -6.51 26.52 29.16
CA ARG A 226 -7.74 27.05 29.79
C ARG A 226 -7.51 27.56 31.22
N ASP A 227 -6.39 28.23 31.49
CA ASP A 227 -6.02 28.76 32.82
C ASP A 227 -5.94 27.73 33.97
N ILE A 228 -5.89 26.43 33.65
CA ILE A 228 -5.65 25.39 34.65
C ILE A 228 -4.17 25.03 34.63
N ASP A 229 -3.37 25.78 35.40
CA ASP A 229 -1.98 25.41 35.66
C ASP A 229 -1.96 24.26 36.68
N TYR A 230 -1.68 23.05 36.22
CA TYR A 230 -1.43 21.91 37.09
C TYR A 230 0.03 21.93 37.52
N SER A 231 0.32 22.68 38.59
CA SER A 231 1.68 22.80 39.14
C SER A 231 2.23 21.46 39.64
N SER A 232 1.36 20.57 40.13
CA SER A 232 1.66 19.17 40.45
C SER A 232 0.39 18.32 40.33
N CYS A 233 0.33 17.44 39.33
CA CYS A 233 -0.79 16.53 39.11
C CYS A 233 -0.32 15.08 38.97
N THR A 234 -1.21 14.15 39.31
CA THR A 234 -1.02 12.72 38.98
C THR A 234 -1.93 12.36 37.81
N VAL A 235 -1.38 11.58 36.89
CA VAL A 235 -2.04 11.19 35.64
C VAL A 235 -2.29 9.69 35.67
N LYS A 236 -3.53 9.28 35.40
CA LYS A 236 -3.92 7.86 35.31
C LYS A 236 -4.57 7.55 33.98
N VAL A 237 -4.06 6.55 33.29
CA VAL A 237 -4.71 5.94 32.13
C VAL A 237 -5.76 4.96 32.64
N THR A 238 -7.01 5.24 32.30
CA THR A 238 -8.17 4.43 32.72
C THR A 238 -8.49 3.33 31.75
N GLU A 239 -8.46 3.64 30.45
CA GLU A 239 -8.85 2.73 29.39
C GLU A 239 -8.14 3.10 28.08
N ILE A 240 -7.96 2.09 27.22
CA ILE A 240 -7.62 2.27 25.82
C ILE A 240 -8.93 2.30 25.06
N LEU A 241 -9.21 3.43 24.41
CA LEU A 241 -10.45 3.66 23.66
C LEU A 241 -10.33 3.15 22.22
N ASP A 242 -9.16 3.37 21.62
CA ASP A 242 -8.91 3.04 20.22
C ASP A 242 -7.41 2.80 19.97
N VAL A 243 -7.10 2.08 18.88
CA VAL A 243 -5.74 1.79 18.42
C VAL A 243 -5.64 2.02 16.92
N GLU A 244 -4.49 2.51 16.48
CA GLU A 244 -4.22 2.76 15.06
C GLU A 244 -5.30 3.65 14.40
N GLU A 245 -5.71 4.71 15.11
CA GLU A 245 -6.81 5.59 14.72
C GLU A 245 -6.41 6.48 13.55
N ASN A 246 -6.98 6.21 12.37
CA ASN A 246 -6.83 7.03 11.19
C ASN A 246 -7.65 8.32 11.33
N ILE A 247 -7.01 9.48 11.16
CA ILE A 247 -7.71 10.77 11.16
C ILE A 247 -7.28 11.61 9.97
N TRP A 248 -8.27 12.09 9.22
CA TRP A 248 -8.10 13.04 8.14
C TRP A 248 -8.70 14.39 8.53
N CYS A 249 -7.91 15.46 8.40
CA CYS A 249 -8.33 16.82 8.71
C CYS A 249 -8.11 17.73 7.50
N PRO A 250 -9.11 17.85 6.60
CA PRO A 250 -9.05 18.74 5.43
C PRO A 250 -9.01 20.22 5.77
N ARG A 251 -9.31 20.61 7.01
CA ARG A 251 -9.20 22.00 7.47
C ARG A 251 -7.73 22.43 7.54
N PHE A 252 -6.89 21.62 8.16
CA PHE A 252 -5.46 21.89 8.28
C PHE A 252 -4.61 21.24 7.18
N GLY A 253 -5.23 20.46 6.30
CA GLY A 253 -4.52 19.65 5.31
C GLY A 253 -3.55 18.68 5.95
N LEU A 254 -4.02 18.02 7.02
CA LEU A 254 -3.25 17.08 7.83
C LEU A 254 -3.94 15.72 7.85
N LYS A 255 -3.13 14.66 7.89
CA LYS A 255 -3.57 13.31 8.23
C LYS A 255 -2.69 12.71 9.30
N GLY A 256 -3.18 11.70 9.98
CA GLY A 256 -2.42 11.01 11.01
C GLY A 256 -2.98 9.63 11.26
N LYS A 257 -2.15 8.79 11.88
CA LYS A 257 -2.54 7.55 12.50
C LYS A 257 -2.09 7.63 13.94
N ILE A 258 -3.01 7.73 14.88
CA ILE A 258 -2.70 7.77 16.30
C ILE A 258 -2.44 6.33 16.74
N ASP A 259 -1.29 6.06 17.35
CA ASP A 259 -0.95 4.71 17.79
C ASP A 259 -1.98 4.18 18.79
N VAL A 260 -2.28 4.97 19.83
CA VAL A 260 -3.25 4.62 20.88
C VAL A 260 -4.03 5.87 21.33
N THR A 261 -5.36 5.77 21.40
CA THR A 261 -6.22 6.80 21.99
C THR A 261 -6.65 6.35 23.38
N VAL A 262 -6.33 7.15 24.40
CA VAL A 262 -6.51 6.75 25.81
C VAL A 262 -7.44 7.68 26.57
N GLY A 263 -8.24 7.10 27.46
CA GLY A 263 -9.00 7.83 28.48
C GLY A 263 -8.12 8.10 29.69
N VAL A 264 -7.92 9.36 30.05
CA VAL A 264 -6.98 9.83 31.07
C VAL A 264 -7.71 10.59 32.18
N LYS A 265 -7.46 10.21 33.44
CA LYS A 265 -7.85 10.98 34.63
C LYS A 265 -6.65 11.76 35.16
N ILE A 266 -6.79 13.08 35.20
CA ILE A 266 -5.81 14.00 35.76
C ILE A 266 -6.31 14.42 37.14
N HIS A 267 -5.58 14.03 38.18
CA HIS A 267 -5.86 14.44 39.54
C HIS A 267 -4.98 15.63 39.91
N HIS A 268 -5.61 16.72 40.30
CA HIS A 268 -4.92 17.90 40.80
C HIS A 268 -5.64 18.43 42.03
N ARG A 269 -4.91 18.49 43.15
CA ARG A 269 -5.48 18.81 44.46
C ARG A 269 -6.67 17.86 44.75
N SER A 270 -7.88 18.40 44.90
CA SER A 270 -9.12 17.66 45.17
C SER A 270 -10.01 17.44 43.93
N LYS A 271 -9.57 17.87 42.74
CA LYS A 271 -10.36 17.77 41.50
C LYS A 271 -9.77 16.69 40.59
N THR A 272 -10.67 15.94 39.97
CA THR A 272 -10.33 14.94 38.95
C THR A 272 -10.94 15.38 37.63
N HIS A 273 -10.12 15.46 36.59
CA HIS A 273 -10.55 15.81 35.25
C HIS A 273 -10.35 14.62 34.32
N PHE A 274 -11.39 14.23 33.60
CA PHE A 274 -11.30 13.20 32.57
C PHE A 274 -11.05 13.84 31.20
N LYS A 275 -10.09 13.31 30.45
CA LYS A 275 -9.75 13.75 29.09
C LYS A 275 -9.43 12.56 28.21
N ILE A 276 -9.81 12.66 26.95
CA ILE A 276 -9.34 11.76 25.90
C ILE A 276 -8.03 12.36 25.35
N MET A 277 -6.98 11.55 25.24
CA MET A 277 -5.67 12.03 24.80
C MET A 277 -5.02 11.05 23.82
N PRO A 278 -4.34 11.55 22.77
CA PRO A 278 -3.51 10.70 21.91
C PRO A 278 -2.23 10.30 22.64
N LEU A 279 -1.83 9.04 22.48
CA LEU A 279 -0.56 8.50 22.95
C LEU A 279 0.25 8.03 21.75
N GLU A 280 1.44 8.61 21.59
CA GLU A 280 2.41 8.24 20.56
C GLU A 280 3.46 7.30 21.16
N LEU A 281 3.68 6.16 20.50
CA LEU A 281 4.70 5.19 20.87
C LEU A 281 5.98 5.45 20.05
N LYS A 282 7.13 5.31 20.71
CA LYS A 282 8.45 5.44 20.06
C LYS A 282 9.37 4.33 20.54
N SER A 283 9.95 3.60 19.59
CA SER A 283 11.04 2.66 19.81
C SER A 283 12.40 3.31 19.57
N GLY A 284 13.46 2.74 20.15
CA GLY A 284 14.83 3.24 20.03
C GLY A 284 15.20 4.32 21.05
N LYS A 285 16.10 5.25 20.68
CA LYS A 285 16.72 6.20 21.62
C LYS A 285 15.71 7.21 22.19
N GLU A 286 15.62 7.25 23.53
CA GLU A 286 14.87 8.28 24.26
C GLU A 286 15.53 9.65 24.06
N SER A 287 15.04 10.41 23.08
CA SER A 287 15.61 11.70 22.67
C SER A 287 14.73 12.89 23.03
N ASN A 288 13.46 12.66 23.37
CA ASN A 288 12.42 13.69 23.58
C ASN A 288 12.56 14.85 22.57
N SER A 289 12.81 14.47 21.31
CA SER A 289 13.26 15.38 20.27
C SER A 289 12.15 16.36 19.87
N ILE A 290 12.53 17.46 19.22
CA ILE A 290 11.57 18.43 18.70
C ILE A 290 10.64 17.73 17.70
N GLU A 291 11.15 16.77 16.92
CA GLU A 291 10.36 15.98 15.98
C GLU A 291 9.30 15.14 16.70
N HIS A 292 9.68 14.45 17.77
CA HIS A 292 8.75 13.61 18.54
C HIS A 292 7.65 14.45 19.19
N ARG A 293 8.02 15.57 19.82
CA ARG A 293 7.03 16.52 20.39
C ARG A 293 6.11 17.11 19.33
N SER A 294 6.63 17.36 18.14
CA SER A 294 5.85 17.90 17.02
C SER A 294 4.83 16.91 16.47
N GLN A 295 5.13 15.61 16.47
CA GLN A 295 4.16 14.56 16.10
C GLN A 295 3.00 14.52 17.08
N VAL A 296 3.28 14.56 18.39
CA VAL A 296 2.23 14.63 19.42
C VAL A 296 1.41 15.91 19.27
N CYS A 297 2.04 17.06 19.05
CA CYS A 297 1.33 18.32 18.80
C CYS A 297 0.43 18.23 17.57
N HIS A 298 0.88 17.58 16.50
CA HIS A 298 0.09 17.33 15.29
C HIS A 298 -1.18 16.51 15.62
N PHE A 299 -1.07 15.42 16.39
CA PHE A 299 -2.25 14.66 16.80
C PHE A 299 -3.20 15.47 17.66
N VAL A 300 -2.69 16.31 18.56
CA VAL A 300 -3.52 17.20 19.37
C VAL A 300 -4.28 18.19 18.47
N VAL A 301 -3.64 18.78 17.46
CA VAL A 301 -4.31 19.70 16.51
C VAL A 301 -5.43 18.98 15.75
N VAL A 302 -5.13 17.77 15.28
CA VAL A 302 -6.07 16.95 14.50
C VAL A 302 -7.24 16.47 15.36
N THR A 303 -7.00 16.08 16.63
CA THR A 303 -8.03 15.58 17.55
C THR A 303 -8.84 16.68 18.24
N CYS A 304 -8.25 17.84 18.56
CA CYS A 304 -8.95 18.94 19.25
C CYS A 304 -10.13 19.53 18.49
N LYS A 305 -10.20 19.31 17.18
CA LYS A 305 -11.32 19.79 16.35
C LYS A 305 -12.31 18.69 15.95
N VAL A 306 -12.00 17.43 16.24
CA VAL A 306 -12.92 16.28 16.08
C VAL A 306 -13.58 15.95 17.43
N VAL A 307 -12.84 16.08 18.54
CA VAL A 307 -13.30 15.80 19.90
C VAL A 307 -13.25 17.09 20.73
N THR A 308 -14.42 17.58 21.15
CA THR A 308 -14.62 18.85 21.88
C THR A 308 -13.95 18.92 23.27
N SER A 309 -13.36 17.83 23.76
CA SER A 309 -12.76 17.70 25.10
C SER A 309 -11.23 17.82 25.16
N CYS A 310 -10.56 17.83 24.01
CA CYS A 310 -9.10 17.93 23.91
C CYS A 310 -8.62 19.38 24.07
N THR A 311 -7.39 19.56 24.55
CA THR A 311 -6.82 20.88 24.89
C THR A 311 -5.79 21.29 23.85
N SER A 312 -5.96 22.47 23.25
CA SER A 312 -5.06 23.00 22.22
C SER A 312 -3.61 23.12 22.73
N PRO A 313 -2.58 23.00 21.87
CA PRO A 313 -1.21 23.33 22.24
C PRO A 313 -1.01 24.85 22.35
N SER A 314 0.15 25.28 22.86
CA SER A 314 0.50 26.71 22.90
C SER A 314 0.55 27.31 21.48
N PRO A 315 0.07 28.55 21.27
CA PRO A 315 -0.10 29.14 19.93
C PRO A 315 1.16 29.11 19.05
N GLY A 316 2.34 29.38 19.64
CA GLY A 316 3.60 29.51 18.89
C GLY A 316 4.17 28.21 18.30
N VAL A 317 3.95 27.05 18.94
CA VAL A 317 4.41 25.75 18.38
C VAL A 317 3.56 25.33 17.20
N HIS A 318 2.25 25.59 17.27
CA HIS A 318 1.31 25.27 16.21
C HIS A 318 1.59 26.07 14.94
N LEU A 319 1.86 27.38 15.09
CA LEU A 319 2.22 28.28 14.01
C LEU A 319 3.38 27.74 13.15
N LYS A 320 4.48 27.32 13.81
CA LYS A 320 5.67 26.86 13.10
C LYS A 320 5.42 25.57 12.30
N LEU A 321 4.61 24.65 12.82
CA LEU A 321 4.28 23.40 12.14
C LEU A 321 3.39 23.64 10.91
N ILE A 322 2.40 24.54 11.01
CA ILE A 322 1.55 24.89 9.87
C ILE A 322 2.36 25.57 8.76
N LYS A 323 3.31 26.45 9.10
CA LYS A 323 4.21 27.06 8.11
C LYS A 323 5.05 26.01 7.38
N ILE A 324 5.66 25.08 8.11
CA ILE A 324 6.43 23.97 7.52
C ILE A 324 5.53 23.13 6.62
N ARG A 325 4.30 22.85 7.06
CA ARG A 325 3.30 22.12 6.27
C ARG A 325 2.95 22.84 4.97
N ASN A 326 2.75 24.16 4.99
CA ASN A 326 2.48 24.95 3.78
C ASN A 326 3.65 24.92 2.80
N GLN A 327 4.89 25.02 3.29
CA GLN A 327 6.08 24.89 2.45
C GLN A 327 6.16 23.49 1.83
N LEU A 328 5.96 22.42 2.60
CA LEU A 328 5.93 21.05 2.08
C LEU A 328 4.85 20.89 0.99
N ALA A 329 3.63 21.37 1.26
CA ALA A 329 2.53 21.29 0.32
C ALA A 329 2.85 22.01 -1.00
N PHE A 330 3.46 23.20 -0.92
CA PHE A 330 3.92 23.94 -2.08
C PHE A 330 4.91 23.15 -2.93
N TYR A 331 5.99 22.62 -2.36
CA TYR A 331 6.99 21.89 -3.14
C TYR A 331 6.49 20.54 -3.68
N LEU A 332 5.57 19.89 -2.96
CA LEU A 332 4.96 18.64 -3.44
C LEU A 332 4.06 18.88 -4.66
N LEU A 333 3.28 19.97 -4.65
CA LEU A 333 2.40 20.33 -5.77
C LEU A 333 3.19 20.92 -6.95
N HIS A 334 4.15 21.81 -6.67
CA HIS A 334 4.97 22.48 -7.67
C HIS A 334 6.21 21.68 -8.08
N SER A 335 6.08 20.38 -8.27
CA SER A 335 7.22 19.52 -8.65
C SER A 335 7.66 19.63 -10.11
N THR A 336 7.00 20.46 -10.93
CA THR A 336 7.32 20.68 -12.35
C THR A 336 7.21 22.15 -12.72
N CYS A 337 8.04 22.62 -13.64
CA CYS A 337 8.02 23.99 -14.18
C CYS A 337 8.01 23.97 -15.72
N LYS A 338 7.56 25.06 -16.35
CA LYS A 338 7.76 25.27 -17.80
C LYS A 338 9.12 25.93 -18.02
N SER A 339 9.82 25.56 -19.10
CA SER A 339 11.07 26.23 -19.47
C SER A 339 10.82 27.65 -20.01
N ASP A 340 11.69 28.59 -19.66
CA ASP A 340 11.64 29.98 -20.17
C ASP A 340 12.03 30.10 -21.64
N SER A 341 12.67 29.06 -22.21
CA SER A 341 12.94 28.99 -23.64
C SER A 341 11.64 28.75 -24.40
N GLY A 342 11.36 29.51 -25.47
CA GLY A 342 10.08 29.54 -26.21
C GLY A 342 9.55 28.23 -26.83
N LYS A 343 10.11 27.08 -26.48
CA LYS A 343 9.49 25.76 -26.58
C LYS A 343 8.96 25.41 -25.20
N GLU A 344 7.66 25.41 -24.98
CA GLU A 344 7.02 25.08 -23.67
C GLU A 344 7.28 23.63 -23.22
N GLN A 345 8.52 23.24 -22.96
CA GLN A 345 8.86 21.93 -22.43
C GLN A 345 8.70 21.95 -20.91
N THR A 346 8.07 20.89 -20.39
CA THR A 346 7.89 20.73 -18.95
C THR A 346 9.13 20.08 -18.36
N GLU A 347 9.64 20.65 -17.28
CA GLU A 347 10.84 20.20 -16.58
C GLU A 347 10.55 19.94 -15.10
N LEU A 348 11.51 19.31 -14.42
CA LEU A 348 11.47 19.13 -12.98
C LEU A 348 11.75 20.47 -12.28
N ALA A 349 10.93 20.79 -11.28
CA ALA A 349 11.16 21.95 -10.44
C ALA A 349 12.29 21.68 -9.44
N SER A 350 12.94 22.74 -8.97
CA SER A 350 13.94 22.62 -7.91
C SER A 350 13.28 22.23 -6.59
N LEU A 351 13.95 21.38 -5.82
CA LEU A 351 13.58 21.11 -4.44
C LEU A 351 14.09 22.24 -3.53
N PRO A 352 13.69 22.29 -2.24
CA PRO A 352 14.28 23.22 -1.28
C PRO A 352 15.82 23.12 -1.26
N PRO A 353 16.51 24.22 -0.90
CA PRO A 353 17.96 24.24 -0.84
C PRO A 353 18.51 23.20 0.15
N PHE A 354 19.79 22.88 0.00
CA PHE A 354 20.52 22.08 0.97
C PHE A 354 20.49 22.73 2.35
N THR A 355 20.58 21.90 3.40
CA THR A 355 20.86 22.40 4.74
C THR A 355 22.37 22.58 4.91
N ASP A 356 22.77 23.62 5.64
CA ASP A 356 24.18 23.87 5.95
C ASP A 356 24.73 22.91 7.02
N ASP A 357 23.88 22.10 7.65
CA ASP A 357 24.27 21.13 8.67
C ASP A 357 24.84 19.84 8.06
N SER A 358 26.17 19.82 7.89
CA SER A 358 26.91 18.68 7.33
C SER A 358 26.80 17.40 8.17
N HIS A 359 26.70 17.53 9.49
CA HIS A 359 26.52 16.41 10.41
C HIS A 359 25.14 15.77 10.25
N MET A 360 24.08 16.54 10.00
CA MET A 360 22.76 15.98 9.68
C MET A 360 22.72 15.26 8.33
N CYS A 361 23.45 15.78 7.34
CA CYS A 361 23.54 15.16 6.02
C CYS A 361 24.24 13.79 6.04
N SER A 362 25.22 13.56 6.92
CA SER A 362 25.94 12.28 7.00
C SER A 362 25.05 11.12 7.45
N TYR A 363 24.07 11.37 8.32
CA TYR A 363 23.08 10.38 8.78
C TYR A 363 21.75 10.43 8.02
N CYS A 364 21.69 11.16 6.90
CA CYS A 364 20.46 11.32 6.14
C CYS A 364 20.18 10.07 5.30
N SER A 365 19.09 9.37 5.61
CA SER A 365 18.63 8.19 4.85
C SER A 365 18.25 8.49 3.38
N GLN A 366 18.05 9.77 3.03
CA GLN A 366 17.71 10.22 1.67
C GLN A 366 18.91 10.86 0.96
N LYS A 367 20.14 10.69 1.46
CA LYS A 367 21.35 11.32 0.90
C LYS A 367 21.52 11.02 -0.59
N GLN A 368 21.45 9.75 -0.99
CA GLN A 368 21.59 9.35 -2.40
C GLN A 368 20.54 10.04 -3.29
N ASN A 369 19.26 9.99 -2.91
CA ASN A 369 18.17 10.60 -3.68
C ASN A 369 18.28 12.13 -3.75
N CYS A 370 18.76 12.75 -2.66
CA CYS A 370 19.01 14.18 -2.56
C CYS A 370 20.07 14.64 -3.57
N VAL A 371 21.17 13.91 -3.63
CA VAL A 371 22.30 14.14 -4.54
C VAL A 371 21.89 13.89 -5.99
N LEU A 372 21.25 12.75 -6.27
CA LEU A 372 20.75 12.40 -7.61
C LEU A 372 19.83 13.49 -8.15
N TYR A 373 18.82 13.90 -7.37
CA TYR A 373 17.87 14.93 -7.78
C TYR A 373 18.56 16.26 -8.07
N SER A 374 19.51 16.66 -7.23
CA SER A 374 20.29 17.88 -7.46
C SER A 374 21.03 17.83 -8.79
N ARG A 375 21.66 16.68 -9.09
CA ARG A 375 22.40 16.53 -10.34
C ARG A 375 21.52 16.62 -11.59
N VAL A 376 20.31 16.05 -11.56
CA VAL A 376 19.44 15.96 -12.74
C VAL A 376 18.49 17.14 -12.93
N ALA A 377 18.06 17.81 -11.86
CA ALA A 377 17.07 18.88 -11.93
C ALA A 377 17.62 20.28 -11.63
N GLU A 378 18.75 20.38 -10.92
CA GLU A 378 19.22 21.66 -10.35
C GLU A 378 20.59 22.12 -10.86
N HIS A 379 21.43 21.21 -11.39
CA HIS A 379 22.81 21.52 -11.80
C HIS A 379 22.92 22.60 -12.90
N GLN A 380 21.88 22.83 -13.70
CA GLN A 380 21.89 23.88 -14.74
C GLN A 380 21.51 25.27 -14.19
N LYS A 381 21.08 25.39 -12.93
CA LYS A 381 20.43 26.60 -12.38
C LYS A 381 21.30 27.42 -11.40
N ASN A 382 22.63 27.29 -11.43
CA ASN A 382 23.57 28.05 -10.56
C ASN A 382 23.15 28.10 -9.08
N MET A 383 23.00 26.93 -8.43
CA MET A 383 22.68 26.90 -6.99
C MET A 383 23.92 27.17 -6.13
N SER A 384 23.73 27.97 -5.07
CA SER A 384 24.71 28.22 -4.00
C SER A 384 24.89 26.98 -3.12
N VAL A 385 25.66 26.00 -3.57
CA VAL A 385 26.03 24.81 -2.79
C VAL A 385 27.42 25.04 -2.19
N SER A 386 27.61 24.71 -0.91
CA SER A 386 28.93 24.81 -0.29
C SER A 386 29.94 23.88 -0.99
N PRO A 387 31.22 24.29 -1.14
CA PRO A 387 32.24 23.48 -1.84
C PRO A 387 32.39 22.05 -1.30
N ASP A 388 32.28 21.88 0.03
CA ASP A 388 32.35 20.58 0.69
C ASP A 388 31.19 19.66 0.27
N MET A 389 30.01 20.24 0.07
CA MET A 389 28.82 19.48 -0.31
C MET A 389 28.81 19.14 -1.80
N VAL A 390 29.40 20.00 -2.65
CA VAL A 390 29.66 19.67 -4.08
C VAL A 390 30.58 18.46 -4.19
N THR A 391 31.67 18.44 -3.42
CA THR A 391 32.62 17.30 -3.41
C THR A 391 31.95 16.02 -2.91
N ALA A 392 31.11 16.12 -1.88
CA ALA A 392 30.34 14.99 -1.36
C ALA A 392 29.30 14.49 -2.38
N VAL A 393 28.65 15.40 -3.12
CA VAL A 393 27.72 15.09 -4.21
C VAL A 393 28.43 14.32 -5.32
N GLU A 394 29.56 14.81 -5.82
CA GLU A 394 30.32 14.18 -6.91
C GLU A 394 30.78 12.77 -6.55
N LYS A 395 31.26 12.57 -5.32
CA LYS A 395 31.69 11.26 -4.84
C LYS A 395 30.57 10.22 -4.82
N GLU A 396 29.34 10.61 -4.51
CA GLU A 396 28.19 9.70 -4.42
C GLU A 396 27.64 9.29 -5.80
N ILE A 397 27.95 10.02 -6.86
CA ILE A 397 27.45 9.75 -8.23
C ILE A 397 28.55 9.39 -9.23
N GLN A 398 29.81 9.31 -8.79
CA GLN A 398 30.96 9.03 -9.66
C GLN A 398 30.84 7.72 -10.46
N HIS A 399 30.02 6.78 -10.00
CA HIS A 399 29.76 5.49 -10.65
C HIS A 399 28.65 5.55 -11.71
N LEU A 400 28.05 6.72 -11.95
CA LEU A 400 26.95 6.92 -12.89
C LEU A 400 27.42 7.69 -14.13
N GLU A 401 27.02 7.20 -15.29
CA GLU A 401 27.27 7.85 -16.57
C GLU A 401 26.19 8.91 -16.89
N PRO A 402 26.45 9.86 -17.80
CA PRO A 402 25.45 10.84 -18.22
C PRO A 402 24.15 10.23 -18.76
N SER A 403 24.22 9.08 -19.44
CA SER A 403 23.05 8.31 -19.91
C SER A 403 22.17 7.85 -18.76
N HIS A 404 22.76 7.41 -17.64
CA HIS A 404 22.04 6.94 -16.45
C HIS A 404 21.28 8.09 -15.78
N LEU A 405 21.92 9.25 -15.69
CA LEU A 405 21.33 10.47 -15.13
C LEU A 405 20.17 10.98 -16.01
N GLU A 406 20.32 10.96 -17.33
CA GLU A 406 19.25 11.37 -18.25
C GLU A 406 18.06 10.41 -18.20
N TYR A 407 18.32 9.10 -18.12
CA TYR A 407 17.28 8.09 -17.92
C TYR A 407 16.50 8.33 -16.62
N PHE A 408 17.22 8.60 -15.52
CA PHE A 408 16.61 8.93 -14.23
C PHE A 408 15.74 10.18 -14.34
N ARG A 409 16.26 11.26 -14.94
CA ARG A 409 15.55 12.53 -15.14
C ARG A 409 14.24 12.33 -15.89
N LEU A 410 14.30 11.62 -17.03
CA LEU A 410 13.16 11.38 -17.90
C LEU A 410 12.07 10.57 -17.18
N TRP A 411 12.41 9.44 -16.58
CA TRP A 411 11.42 8.59 -15.89
C TRP A 411 10.83 9.26 -14.66
N TYR A 412 11.63 9.99 -13.90
CA TYR A 412 11.12 10.76 -12.76
C TYR A 412 10.10 11.81 -13.23
N LEU A 413 10.38 12.53 -14.31
CA LEU A 413 9.47 13.51 -14.90
C LEU A 413 8.17 12.86 -15.38
N MET A 414 8.25 11.78 -16.17
CA MET A 414 7.06 11.08 -16.67
C MET A 414 6.17 10.57 -15.54
N LEU A 415 6.76 9.93 -14.52
CA LEU A 415 6.02 9.45 -13.35
C LEU A 415 5.36 10.61 -12.59
N THR A 416 6.05 11.74 -12.47
CA THR A 416 5.52 12.94 -11.82
C THR A 416 4.33 13.52 -12.59
N LEU A 417 4.43 13.60 -13.93
CA LEU A 417 3.34 14.11 -14.78
C LEU A 417 2.11 13.20 -14.72
N GLU A 418 2.32 11.87 -14.80
CA GLU A 418 1.24 10.89 -14.69
C GLU A 418 0.53 10.96 -13.33
N SER A 419 1.30 11.12 -12.24
CA SER A 419 0.73 11.27 -10.89
C SER A 419 -0.13 12.52 -10.79
N LYS A 420 0.36 13.67 -11.27
CA LYS A 420 -0.40 14.92 -11.25
C LYS A 420 -1.71 14.82 -12.00
N TYR A 421 -1.69 14.21 -13.19
CA TYR A 421 -2.90 14.02 -13.98
C TYR A 421 -3.95 13.12 -13.28
N LYS A 422 -3.50 12.11 -12.54
CA LYS A 422 -4.40 11.27 -11.72
C LYS A 422 -5.01 12.05 -10.56
N ASP A 423 -4.19 12.80 -9.83
CA ASP A 423 -4.63 13.58 -8.66
C ASP A 423 -5.67 14.64 -9.04
N GLU A 424 -5.53 15.26 -10.22
CA GLU A 424 -6.45 16.28 -10.73
C GLU A 424 -7.88 15.75 -10.96
N LYS A 425 -8.04 14.48 -11.40
CA LYS A 425 -9.34 13.94 -11.82
C LYS A 425 -10.15 13.27 -10.70
N LYS A 426 -9.52 12.63 -9.72
CA LYS A 426 -10.17 11.63 -8.85
C LYS A 426 -9.67 11.61 -7.40
N GLY A 427 -9.18 12.75 -6.89
CA GLY A 427 -8.65 12.85 -5.52
C GLY A 427 -9.68 12.65 -4.40
N HIS A 428 -9.20 12.29 -3.20
CA HIS A 428 -10.00 12.05 -1.99
C HIS A 428 -10.88 13.25 -1.57
N ARG A 429 -10.60 14.45 -2.09
CA ARG A 429 -11.36 15.69 -1.81
C ARG A 429 -12.86 15.55 -1.99
N ASN A 430 -13.29 14.76 -2.97
CA ASN A 430 -14.71 14.58 -3.25
C ASN A 430 -15.45 13.92 -2.08
N ILE A 431 -14.76 13.18 -1.22
CA ILE A 431 -15.35 12.53 -0.03
C ILE A 431 -15.86 13.58 0.96
N TRP A 432 -15.13 14.68 1.17
CA TRP A 432 -15.50 15.72 2.14
C TRP A 432 -16.05 17.01 1.52
N MET A 433 -15.87 17.22 0.22
CA MET A 433 -16.39 18.40 -0.48
C MET A 433 -17.76 18.16 -1.12
N ILE A 434 -18.06 16.92 -1.53
CA ILE A 434 -19.31 16.59 -2.24
C ILE A 434 -20.22 15.73 -1.34
N PRO A 435 -21.50 16.12 -1.14
CA PRO A 435 -22.47 15.32 -0.40
C PRO A 435 -22.63 13.91 -0.99
N ALA A 436 -22.85 12.92 -0.13
CA ALA A 436 -22.95 11.51 -0.57
C ALA A 436 -24.08 11.30 -1.60
N ALA A 437 -25.22 11.98 -1.43
CA ALA A 437 -26.35 11.91 -2.36
C ALA A 437 -26.03 12.40 -3.79
N GLU A 438 -25.08 13.33 -3.95
CA GLU A 438 -24.65 13.79 -5.27
C GLU A 438 -23.61 12.85 -5.89
N ARG A 439 -22.71 12.30 -5.08
CA ARG A 439 -21.76 11.28 -5.54
C ARG A 439 -22.42 9.96 -5.90
N GLU A 440 -23.50 9.58 -5.20
CA GLU A 440 -24.30 8.40 -5.53
C GLU A 440 -24.78 8.43 -6.99
N LYS A 441 -25.13 9.61 -7.53
CA LYS A 441 -25.56 9.77 -8.93
C LYS A 441 -24.46 9.39 -9.93
N HIS A 442 -23.20 9.46 -9.52
CA HIS A 442 -22.04 9.11 -10.34
C HIS A 442 -21.65 7.63 -10.20
N GLY A 443 -22.22 6.90 -9.22
CA GLY A 443 -21.98 5.47 -8.99
C GLY A 443 -20.79 5.13 -8.09
N ASP A 444 -19.94 6.11 -7.77
CA ASP A 444 -18.68 5.92 -7.02
C ASP A 444 -18.84 6.00 -5.47
N CYS A 445 -20.07 6.15 -4.99
CA CYS A 445 -20.37 6.32 -3.57
C CYS A 445 -21.71 5.64 -3.23
N ILE A 446 -21.84 5.19 -1.99
CA ILE A 446 -23.09 4.72 -1.38
C ILE A 446 -23.26 5.44 -0.05
N GLY A 447 -24.28 6.30 0.06
CA GLY A 447 -24.63 7.03 1.28
C GLY A 447 -25.76 6.37 2.08
N ASN A 448 -26.11 6.97 3.20
CA ASN A 448 -27.21 6.55 4.09
C ASN A 448 -27.10 5.09 4.57
N MET A 449 -25.88 4.65 4.92
CA MET A 449 -25.60 3.28 5.33
C MET A 449 -25.54 3.14 6.84
N ILE A 450 -26.05 2.05 7.38
CA ILE A 450 -25.95 1.68 8.79
C ILE A 450 -25.22 0.34 8.91
N ARG A 451 -24.39 0.23 9.95
CA ARG A 451 -23.66 -1.00 10.26
C ARG A 451 -24.62 -2.02 10.89
N MET A 452 -24.57 -3.26 10.43
CA MET A 452 -25.25 -4.39 11.09
C MET A 452 -24.41 -4.92 12.26
N ASP A 453 -25.06 -5.47 13.28
CA ASP A 453 -24.43 -5.78 14.58
C ASP A 453 -23.29 -6.81 14.55
N SER A 454 -23.16 -7.61 13.48
CA SER A 454 -22.12 -8.63 13.37
C SER A 454 -20.86 -8.10 12.67
N VAL A 455 -19.88 -7.61 13.45
CA VAL A 455 -18.50 -7.46 12.96
C VAL A 455 -17.73 -8.75 13.23
N GLN A 456 -17.14 -9.32 12.20
CA GLN A 456 -16.37 -10.56 12.30
C GLN A 456 -14.90 -10.27 12.03
N GLU A 457 -14.04 -10.60 12.97
CA GLU A 457 -12.60 -10.62 12.72
C GLU A 457 -12.27 -11.84 11.87
N VAL A 458 -11.70 -11.62 10.68
CA VAL A 458 -11.39 -12.68 9.71
C VAL A 458 -9.95 -13.16 9.90
N THR A 459 -9.05 -12.18 10.01
CA THR A 459 -7.64 -12.33 10.35
C THR A 459 -7.26 -11.15 11.23
N ASP A 460 -6.15 -11.28 11.95
CA ASP A 460 -5.62 -10.23 12.81
C ASP A 460 -5.52 -8.88 12.07
N GLY A 461 -6.21 -7.86 12.58
CA GLY A 461 -6.27 -6.53 11.96
C GLY A 461 -7.19 -6.40 10.72
N GLN A 462 -7.99 -7.41 10.39
CA GLN A 462 -8.99 -7.33 9.31
C GLN A 462 -10.39 -7.74 9.79
N TYR A 463 -11.32 -6.80 9.64
CA TYR A 463 -12.65 -6.87 10.20
C TYR A 463 -13.71 -6.79 9.11
N ARG A 464 -14.49 -7.86 8.96
CA ARG A 464 -15.64 -7.90 8.07
C ARG A 464 -16.78 -7.09 8.69
N HIS A 465 -17.23 -6.09 7.95
CA HIS A 465 -18.36 -5.23 8.29
C HIS A 465 -19.46 -5.40 7.26
N LEU A 466 -20.69 -5.55 7.73
CA LEU A 466 -21.88 -5.60 6.89
C LEU A 466 -22.66 -4.29 7.04
N PHE A 467 -22.91 -3.62 5.92
CA PHE A 467 -23.67 -2.37 5.88
C PHE A 467 -24.97 -2.55 5.11
N GLN A 468 -26.03 -1.90 5.59
CA GLN A 468 -27.34 -1.86 4.95
C GLN A 468 -27.80 -0.41 4.82
N ARG A 469 -28.55 -0.07 3.76
CA ARG A 469 -29.12 1.28 3.62
C ARG A 469 -30.27 1.49 4.60
N LYS A 470 -30.31 2.64 5.27
CA LYS A 470 -31.36 2.98 6.24
C LYS A 470 -32.68 3.28 5.53
N ASN A 471 -33.69 2.46 5.79
CA ASN A 471 -35.07 2.61 5.29
C ASN A 471 -35.25 2.61 3.76
N ASP A 472 -34.26 2.15 2.98
CA ASP A 472 -34.29 2.12 1.51
C ASP A 472 -33.58 0.88 0.94
N SER A 473 -33.78 0.60 -0.35
CA SER A 473 -33.00 -0.41 -1.09
C SER A 473 -31.64 0.12 -1.53
N MET A 474 -30.67 -0.77 -1.74
CA MET A 474 -29.34 -0.37 -2.25
C MET A 474 -29.46 0.38 -3.59
N PRO A 475 -28.67 1.45 -3.80
CA PRO A 475 -28.63 2.16 -5.08
C PRO A 475 -27.96 1.30 -6.15
N VAL A 476 -28.12 1.71 -7.41
CA VAL A 476 -27.25 1.22 -8.49
C VAL A 476 -25.86 1.83 -8.25
N THR A 477 -24.89 0.99 -7.91
CA THR A 477 -23.51 1.38 -7.64
C THR A 477 -22.57 0.77 -8.68
N ALA A 478 -21.48 1.48 -8.97
CA ALA A 478 -20.38 0.96 -9.78
C ALA A 478 -19.37 0.15 -8.95
N LEU A 479 -19.53 0.09 -7.62
CA LEU A 479 -18.66 -0.68 -6.73
C LEU A 479 -18.80 -2.18 -6.98
N MET A 480 -17.68 -2.83 -7.28
CA MET A 480 -17.55 -4.25 -7.56
C MET A 480 -16.76 -4.97 -6.47
N ILE A 481 -16.89 -6.29 -6.41
CA ILE A 481 -16.11 -7.13 -5.50
C ILE A 481 -14.61 -6.97 -5.81
N GLY A 482 -13.82 -6.66 -4.78
CA GLY A 482 -12.39 -6.39 -4.88
C GLY A 482 -12.03 -4.90 -4.99
N ASP A 483 -13.01 -4.02 -5.18
CA ASP A 483 -12.76 -2.58 -5.20
C ASP A 483 -12.34 -2.07 -3.83
N ARG A 484 -11.43 -1.10 -3.81
CA ARG A 484 -10.97 -0.47 -2.58
C ARG A 484 -11.94 0.64 -2.18
N VAL A 485 -12.29 0.71 -0.91
CA VAL A 485 -13.26 1.64 -0.37
C VAL A 485 -12.78 2.32 0.89
N VAL A 486 -13.16 3.59 1.06
CA VAL A 486 -13.02 4.34 2.31
C VAL A 486 -14.39 4.49 2.95
N VAL A 487 -14.47 4.18 4.25
CA VAL A 487 -15.68 4.35 5.05
C VAL A 487 -15.54 5.62 5.88
N SER A 488 -16.55 6.49 5.79
CA SER A 488 -16.65 7.73 6.58
C SER A 488 -18.04 7.87 7.19
N GLY A 489 -18.18 8.70 8.23
CA GLY A 489 -19.47 9.21 8.66
C GLY A 489 -20.02 10.21 7.65
N GLU A 490 -21.33 10.18 7.42
CA GLU A 490 -21.98 11.06 6.44
C GLU A 490 -22.12 12.52 6.95
N ASP A 491 -22.03 12.73 8.26
CA ASP A 491 -22.09 14.04 8.91
C ASP A 491 -20.85 14.94 8.65
N GLY A 492 -19.82 14.41 8.00
CA GLY A 492 -18.58 15.09 7.67
C GLY A 492 -17.64 15.32 8.86
N THR A 493 -17.98 14.84 10.06
CA THR A 493 -17.11 14.94 11.24
C THR A 493 -16.15 13.75 11.33
N LEU A 494 -16.62 12.56 10.93
CA LEU A 494 -15.89 11.30 10.98
C LEU A 494 -15.34 10.91 9.60
N LEU A 495 -14.31 11.62 9.13
CA LEU A 495 -13.72 11.37 7.81
C LEU A 495 -12.62 10.29 7.85
N GLY A 496 -12.67 9.35 6.90
CA GLY A 496 -11.61 8.35 6.71
C GLY A 496 -11.46 7.38 7.89
N LEU A 497 -12.58 6.95 8.49
CA LEU A 497 -12.60 6.08 9.67
C LEU A 497 -11.82 4.79 9.44
N SER A 498 -12.01 4.17 8.28
CA SER A 498 -11.37 2.90 7.91
C SER A 498 -11.32 2.76 6.38
N ALA A 499 -10.33 2.02 5.89
CA ALA A 499 -10.20 1.66 4.49
C ALA A 499 -10.16 0.14 4.34
N GLY A 500 -10.57 -0.35 3.18
CA GLY A 500 -10.65 -1.79 2.95
C GLY A 500 -11.10 -2.15 1.55
N TYR A 501 -11.57 -3.39 1.41
CA TYR A 501 -12.01 -3.93 0.13
C TYR A 501 -13.45 -4.43 0.21
N VAL A 502 -14.19 -4.27 -0.89
CA VAL A 502 -15.53 -4.84 -1.03
C VAL A 502 -15.42 -6.35 -1.19
N GLU A 503 -16.08 -7.12 -0.34
CA GLU A 503 -16.10 -8.58 -0.37
C GLU A 503 -17.33 -9.11 -1.07
N GLU A 504 -18.50 -8.52 -0.79
CA GLU A 504 -19.78 -8.91 -1.38
C GLU A 504 -20.68 -7.68 -1.59
N VAL A 505 -21.38 -7.64 -2.73
CA VAL A 505 -22.40 -6.62 -3.02
C VAL A 505 -23.72 -7.34 -3.31
N ASN A 506 -24.71 -7.13 -2.46
CA ASN A 506 -26.06 -7.67 -2.62
C ASN A 506 -27.05 -6.52 -2.86
N ARG A 507 -28.30 -6.88 -3.23
CA ARG A 507 -29.38 -5.88 -3.41
C ARG A 507 -29.80 -5.17 -2.12
N THR A 508 -29.45 -5.73 -0.97
CA THR A 508 -29.88 -5.26 0.36
C THR A 508 -28.74 -4.83 1.26
N ASN A 509 -27.52 -5.30 1.01
CA ASN A 509 -26.37 -5.04 1.86
C ASN A 509 -25.06 -5.08 1.06
N ILE A 510 -24.01 -4.52 1.66
CA ILE A 510 -22.64 -4.57 1.16
C ILE A 510 -21.73 -5.03 2.29
N SER A 511 -20.88 -6.01 2.02
CA SER A 511 -19.86 -6.52 2.94
C SER A 511 -18.51 -5.95 2.55
N CYS A 512 -17.80 -5.39 3.52
CA CYS A 512 -16.45 -4.86 3.34
C CYS A 512 -15.49 -5.48 4.36
N LEU A 513 -14.29 -5.83 3.91
CA LEU A 513 -13.18 -6.22 4.77
C LEU A 513 -12.34 -4.98 5.06
N LEU A 514 -12.45 -4.48 6.29
CA LEU A 514 -11.92 -3.20 6.74
C LEU A 514 -10.72 -3.38 7.68
N ASP A 515 -9.81 -2.40 7.68
CA ASP A 515 -8.60 -2.38 8.52
C ASP A 515 -8.86 -2.04 10.00
N ARG A 516 -10.10 -1.65 10.36
CA ARG A 516 -10.45 -1.25 11.73
C ARG A 516 -11.81 -1.77 12.16
N ASN A 517 -11.96 -2.05 13.45
CA ASN A 517 -13.22 -2.45 14.05
C ASN A 517 -14.06 -1.22 14.42
N LEU A 518 -15.13 -0.97 13.65
CA LEU A 518 -15.99 0.19 13.85
C LEU A 518 -17.06 -0.04 14.93
N SER A 519 -17.12 -1.21 15.59
CA SER A 519 -18.19 -1.57 16.53
C SER A 519 -18.35 -0.62 17.73
N HIS A 520 -17.29 0.10 18.10
CA HIS A 520 -17.30 1.09 19.17
C HIS A 520 -18.15 2.32 18.85
N LEU A 521 -18.41 2.59 17.56
CA LEU A 521 -19.28 3.69 17.13
C LEU A 521 -20.76 3.36 17.37
N PRO A 522 -21.59 4.37 17.71
CA PRO A 522 -23.02 4.21 17.90
C PRO A 522 -23.72 3.51 16.72
N LYS A 523 -24.79 2.75 17.00
CA LYS A 523 -25.52 1.98 15.96
C LYS A 523 -26.29 2.88 14.98
N ASP A 524 -26.65 4.07 15.42
CA ASP A 524 -27.37 5.08 14.66
C ASP A 524 -26.45 5.95 13.80
N THR A 525 -25.12 5.76 13.89
CA THR A 525 -24.15 6.41 13.00
C THR A 525 -24.46 6.07 11.55
N ILE A 526 -24.62 7.12 10.75
CA ILE A 526 -24.84 7.01 9.31
C ILE A 526 -23.49 7.08 8.62
N PHE A 527 -23.19 6.03 7.86
CA PHE A 527 -21.97 5.85 7.10
C PHE A 527 -22.18 6.14 5.62
N ARG A 528 -21.08 6.49 4.96
CA ARG A 528 -20.93 6.51 3.51
C ARG A 528 -19.73 5.65 3.13
N LEU A 529 -19.84 4.96 2.00
CA LEU A 529 -18.79 4.16 1.40
C LEU A 529 -18.41 4.81 0.08
N ASP A 530 -17.14 5.20 -0.05
CA ASP A 530 -16.62 5.89 -1.22
C ASP A 530 -15.55 5.02 -1.89
N HIS A 531 -15.61 4.90 -3.22
CA HIS A 531 -14.59 4.24 -4.01
C HIS A 531 -13.24 4.97 -3.86
N GLU A 532 -12.18 4.23 -3.53
CA GLU A 532 -10.82 4.74 -3.42
C GLU A 532 -10.02 4.41 -4.68
N GLU A 533 -9.98 5.35 -5.61
CA GLU A 533 -9.14 5.23 -6.79
C GLU A 533 -7.68 5.60 -6.49
N GLY A 534 -6.74 4.75 -6.90
CA GLY A 534 -5.30 5.11 -6.84
C GLY A 534 -4.48 4.44 -5.74
N ALA A 535 -4.85 3.24 -5.27
CA ALA A 535 -4.05 2.47 -4.32
C ALA A 535 -2.61 2.16 -4.79
N PHE A 536 -2.32 2.27 -6.10
CA PHE A 536 -0.99 2.09 -6.66
C PHE A 536 -0.31 3.45 -6.88
N GLY A 537 0.44 3.90 -5.89
CA GLY A 537 1.26 5.10 -5.96
C GLY A 537 2.45 4.96 -6.92
N ILE A 538 3.05 6.11 -7.26
CA ILE A 538 4.32 6.15 -8.01
C ILE A 538 5.55 5.85 -7.13
N ASP A 539 5.35 5.54 -5.85
CA ASP A 539 6.39 5.26 -4.87
C ASP A 539 7.19 4.00 -5.20
N VAL A 540 6.54 2.93 -5.66
CA VAL A 540 7.22 1.70 -6.10
C VAL A 540 8.12 1.94 -7.32
N PRO A 541 7.64 2.52 -8.45
CA PRO A 541 8.50 2.78 -9.60
C PRO A 541 9.59 3.81 -9.28
N LEU A 542 9.32 4.83 -8.45
CA LEU A 542 10.37 5.75 -7.97
C LEU A 542 11.42 5.03 -7.12
N GLY A 543 11.00 4.14 -6.22
CA GLY A 543 11.90 3.31 -5.42
C GLY A 543 12.78 2.40 -6.30
N ASN A 544 12.21 1.78 -7.33
CA ASN A 544 12.96 0.98 -8.30
C ASN A 544 13.95 1.83 -9.09
N LEU A 545 13.57 3.05 -9.48
CA LEU A 545 14.42 3.98 -10.20
C LEU A 545 15.60 4.45 -9.34
N SER A 546 15.35 4.77 -8.07
CA SER A 546 16.38 5.09 -7.07
C SER A 546 17.34 3.91 -6.88
N LYS A 547 16.80 2.69 -6.69
CA LYS A 547 17.57 1.46 -6.52
C LYS A 547 18.44 1.15 -7.74
N LEU A 548 17.94 1.38 -8.95
CA LEU A 548 18.71 1.20 -10.19
C LEU A 548 19.97 2.08 -10.24
N MET A 549 19.96 3.22 -9.55
CA MET A 549 21.11 4.14 -9.47
C MET A 549 22.08 3.82 -8.33
N GLU A 550 21.83 2.78 -7.53
CA GLU A 550 22.75 2.36 -6.46
C GLU A 550 24.08 1.85 -7.01
N ASN A 551 25.15 2.07 -6.23
CA ASN A 551 26.47 1.52 -6.50
C ASN A 551 26.55 0.05 -6.05
N SER A 552 25.94 -0.83 -6.83
CA SER A 552 26.05 -2.28 -6.64
C SER A 552 26.33 -2.98 -7.97
N PRO A 553 27.07 -4.12 -7.99
CA PRO A 553 27.34 -4.85 -9.22
C PRO A 553 26.07 -5.31 -9.94
N ALA A 554 25.01 -5.63 -9.18
CA ALA A 554 23.72 -6.03 -9.74
C ALA A 554 23.03 -4.85 -10.45
N CYS A 555 23.02 -3.68 -9.82
CA CYS A 555 22.43 -2.47 -10.41
C CYS A 555 23.25 -1.96 -11.59
N GLU A 556 24.59 -1.99 -11.52
CA GLU A 556 25.48 -1.68 -12.64
C GLU A 556 25.19 -2.56 -13.85
N LYS A 557 25.06 -3.88 -13.66
CA LYS A 557 24.67 -4.81 -14.73
C LYS A 557 23.31 -4.44 -15.34
N LEU A 558 22.33 -4.03 -14.52
CA LEU A 558 21.02 -3.61 -15.02
C LEU A 558 21.10 -2.30 -15.81
N ARG A 559 21.84 -1.30 -15.35
CA ARG A 559 22.05 -0.04 -16.08
C ARG A 559 22.69 -0.30 -17.44
N ASN A 560 23.75 -1.10 -17.45
CA ASN A 560 24.43 -1.53 -18.66
C ASN A 560 23.48 -2.19 -19.69
N LEU A 561 22.59 -3.08 -19.24
CA LEU A 561 21.67 -3.82 -20.12
C LEU A 561 20.46 -2.99 -20.58
N ILE A 562 19.91 -2.15 -19.71
CA ILE A 562 18.63 -1.45 -19.93
C ILE A 562 18.82 -0.04 -20.49
N ILE A 563 19.82 0.69 -19.98
CA ILE A 563 20.05 2.10 -20.32
C ILE A 563 21.06 2.22 -21.46
N ASP A 564 22.20 1.54 -21.33
CA ASP A 564 23.28 1.64 -22.33
C ASP A 564 23.15 0.59 -23.43
N PHE A 565 22.12 -0.26 -23.34
CA PHE A 565 21.79 -1.30 -24.33
C PHE A 565 22.97 -2.25 -24.64
N HIS A 566 23.82 -2.54 -23.65
CA HIS A 566 24.85 -3.55 -23.80
C HIS A 566 24.23 -4.87 -24.27
N LYS A 567 24.81 -5.41 -25.35
CA LYS A 567 24.26 -6.57 -26.03
C LYS A 567 24.24 -7.78 -25.08
N PRO A 568 23.07 -8.42 -24.87
CA PRO A 568 22.98 -9.60 -24.02
C PRO A 568 23.85 -10.73 -24.56
N GLN A 569 24.52 -11.42 -23.66
CA GLN A 569 25.47 -12.48 -23.99
C GLN A 569 24.80 -13.85 -23.97
N PHE A 570 25.16 -14.66 -24.97
CA PHE A 570 24.70 -16.03 -25.11
C PHE A 570 25.90 -16.96 -25.24
N ILE A 571 25.89 -18.04 -24.48
CA ILE A 571 26.86 -19.12 -24.67
C ILE A 571 26.56 -19.88 -25.97
N GLN A 572 27.60 -20.45 -26.59
CA GLN A 572 27.47 -21.11 -27.91
C GLN A 572 26.89 -22.53 -27.81
N HIS A 573 27.12 -23.25 -26.72
CA HIS A 573 26.78 -24.67 -26.60
C HIS A 573 26.03 -25.01 -25.31
N LEU A 574 24.89 -25.69 -25.43
CA LEU A 574 24.10 -26.19 -24.28
C LEU A 574 24.85 -27.24 -23.45
N SER A 575 25.82 -27.94 -24.05
CA SER A 575 26.56 -29.04 -23.43
C SER A 575 27.39 -28.60 -22.22
N SER A 576 27.77 -27.33 -22.15
CA SER A 576 28.54 -26.71 -21.06
C SER A 576 27.68 -26.06 -19.97
N VAL A 577 26.36 -25.98 -20.14
CA VAL A 577 25.46 -25.31 -19.17
C VAL A 577 24.47 -26.26 -18.52
N LEU A 578 24.05 -27.33 -19.20
CA LEU A 578 23.18 -28.32 -18.59
C LEU A 578 24.01 -29.40 -17.87
N PRO A 579 23.78 -29.64 -16.56
CA PRO A 579 24.32 -30.81 -15.88
C PRO A 579 24.02 -32.10 -16.66
N PRO A 580 24.91 -33.11 -16.69
CA PRO A 580 24.71 -34.35 -17.43
C PRO A 580 23.35 -35.01 -17.14
N GLU A 581 22.93 -34.97 -15.88
CA GLU A 581 21.66 -35.49 -15.36
C GLU A 581 20.42 -34.74 -15.89
N ALA A 582 20.55 -33.46 -16.22
CA ALA A 582 19.44 -32.62 -16.69
C ALA A 582 19.23 -32.69 -18.22
N LYS A 583 20.22 -33.19 -18.99
CA LYS A 583 20.18 -33.20 -20.47
C LYS A 583 19.03 -34.03 -21.02
N GLU A 584 18.76 -35.19 -20.41
CA GLU A 584 17.68 -36.07 -20.86
C GLU A 584 16.29 -35.47 -20.57
N THR A 585 16.13 -34.84 -19.40
CA THR A 585 14.90 -34.17 -18.98
C THR A 585 14.59 -32.97 -19.86
N VAL A 586 15.57 -32.11 -20.11
CA VAL A 586 15.42 -30.95 -21.00
C VAL A 586 15.12 -31.43 -22.43
N ALA A 587 15.74 -32.51 -22.92
CA ALA A 587 15.41 -33.08 -24.22
C ALA A 587 13.96 -33.60 -24.30
N LYS A 588 13.44 -34.22 -23.23
CA LYS A 588 12.03 -34.67 -23.16
C LYS A 588 11.04 -33.50 -23.11
N ILE A 589 11.33 -32.45 -22.34
CA ILE A 589 10.52 -31.22 -22.29
C ILE A 589 10.52 -30.53 -23.65
N LEU A 590 11.71 -30.39 -24.27
CA LEU A 590 11.84 -29.82 -25.58
C LEU A 590 11.01 -30.59 -26.60
N LYS A 591 11.00 -31.93 -26.62
CA LYS A 591 10.25 -32.74 -27.62
C LYS A 591 8.78 -32.32 -27.80
N GLY A 592 8.06 -32.03 -26.71
CA GLY A 592 6.64 -31.66 -26.72
C GLY A 592 6.33 -30.23 -27.17
N LEU A 593 7.36 -29.41 -27.39
CA LEU A 593 7.21 -28.02 -27.83
C LEU A 593 7.27 -27.92 -29.36
N ASN A 594 6.58 -26.92 -29.92
CA ASN A 594 6.74 -26.60 -31.34
C ASN A 594 8.13 -25.99 -31.60
N LYS A 595 8.54 -25.91 -32.88
CA LYS A 595 9.89 -25.43 -33.25
C LYS A 595 10.21 -24.01 -32.69
N PRO A 596 9.30 -23.01 -32.79
CA PRO A 596 9.51 -21.70 -32.16
C PRO A 596 9.68 -21.75 -30.63
N GLN A 597 8.87 -22.53 -29.93
CA GLN A 597 8.95 -22.70 -28.47
C GLN A 597 10.26 -23.38 -28.06
N LYS A 598 10.69 -24.44 -28.77
CA LYS A 598 11.99 -25.10 -28.58
C LYS A 598 13.14 -24.10 -28.72
N GLN A 599 13.06 -23.23 -29.73
CA GLN A 599 14.05 -22.20 -29.97
C GLN A 599 14.07 -21.15 -28.87
N ALA A 600 12.90 -20.73 -28.37
CA ALA A 600 12.80 -19.83 -27.21
C ALA A 600 13.44 -20.46 -25.96
N MET A 601 13.15 -21.73 -25.65
CA MET A 601 13.78 -22.45 -24.53
C MET A 601 15.29 -22.53 -24.68
N LYS A 602 15.77 -22.86 -25.87
CA LYS A 602 17.21 -22.89 -26.17
C LYS A 602 17.85 -21.52 -25.92
N GLN A 603 17.23 -20.43 -26.38
CA GLN A 603 17.76 -19.08 -26.16
C GLN A 603 17.81 -18.69 -24.68
N VAL A 604 16.76 -19.02 -23.90
CA VAL A 604 16.75 -18.76 -22.45
C VAL A 604 17.88 -19.53 -21.74
N LEU A 605 18.05 -20.81 -22.05
CA LEU A 605 19.10 -21.64 -21.44
C LEU A 605 20.51 -21.21 -21.82
N LEU A 606 20.69 -20.57 -22.99
CA LEU A 606 21.97 -20.06 -23.45
C LEU A 606 22.26 -18.64 -22.94
N SER A 607 21.26 -17.93 -22.45
CA SER A 607 21.37 -16.53 -22.03
C SER A 607 22.13 -16.39 -20.71
N LYS A 608 23.07 -15.45 -20.65
CA LYS A 608 23.71 -14.99 -19.41
C LYS A 608 23.01 -13.76 -18.80
N ASP A 609 22.18 -13.08 -19.59
CA ASP A 609 21.60 -11.79 -19.25
C ASP A 609 20.06 -11.82 -19.33
N TYR A 610 19.48 -11.62 -20.51
CA TYR A 610 18.04 -11.69 -20.71
C TYR A 610 17.67 -12.30 -22.07
N THR A 611 16.43 -12.79 -22.18
CA THR A 611 15.85 -13.28 -23.44
C THR A 611 14.46 -12.71 -23.61
N LEU A 612 14.18 -12.14 -24.79
CA LEU A 612 12.86 -11.63 -25.14
C LEU A 612 12.09 -12.70 -25.92
N ILE A 613 10.99 -13.18 -25.35
CA ILE A 613 10.13 -14.18 -25.99
C ILE A 613 8.90 -13.47 -26.57
N VAL A 614 8.84 -13.39 -27.90
CA VAL A 614 7.69 -12.79 -28.60
C VAL A 614 6.55 -13.80 -28.65
N GLY A 615 5.50 -13.52 -27.89
CA GLY A 615 4.33 -14.37 -27.81
C GLY A 615 3.13 -13.80 -28.55
N MET A 616 2.94 -14.16 -29.82
CA MET A 616 1.75 -13.75 -30.58
C MET A 616 0.45 -14.35 -29.96
N PRO A 617 -0.74 -13.81 -30.24
CA PRO A 617 -2.01 -14.42 -29.83
C PRO A 617 -2.12 -15.89 -30.30
N GLY A 618 -2.63 -16.78 -29.44
CA GLY A 618 -2.80 -18.21 -29.77
C GLY A 618 -1.53 -19.08 -29.76
N THR A 619 -0.32 -18.52 -29.60
CA THR A 619 0.94 -19.30 -29.68
C THR A 619 1.32 -20.06 -28.40
N GLY A 620 0.44 -20.08 -27.40
CA GLY A 620 0.68 -20.77 -26.14
C GLY A 620 1.77 -20.13 -25.27
N LYS A 621 1.83 -18.80 -25.21
CA LYS A 621 2.72 -18.02 -24.29
C LYS A 621 2.84 -18.64 -22.90
N THR A 622 1.69 -18.89 -22.27
CA THR A 622 1.61 -19.46 -20.92
C THR A 622 2.21 -20.85 -20.87
N THR A 623 1.94 -21.69 -21.88
CA THR A 623 2.58 -23.02 -22.02
C THR A 623 4.10 -22.90 -22.06
N THR A 624 4.63 -21.97 -22.87
CA THR A 624 6.08 -21.70 -23.02
C THR A 624 6.72 -21.27 -21.70
N ILE A 625 6.08 -20.38 -20.94
CA ILE A 625 6.57 -19.92 -19.63
C ILE A 625 6.52 -21.05 -18.60
N CYS A 626 5.44 -21.83 -18.55
CA CYS A 626 5.33 -22.92 -17.60
C CYS A 626 6.34 -24.05 -17.87
N THR A 627 6.72 -24.29 -19.13
CA THR A 627 7.84 -25.20 -19.44
C THR A 627 9.19 -24.70 -18.95
N LEU A 628 9.43 -23.37 -18.92
CA LEU A 628 10.65 -22.78 -18.33
C LEU A 628 10.74 -23.00 -16.81
N VAL A 629 9.60 -23.06 -16.14
CA VAL A 629 9.49 -23.07 -14.66
C VAL A 629 9.28 -24.48 -14.10
N SER A 630 9.57 -25.54 -14.86
CA SER A 630 9.37 -26.94 -14.41
C SER A 630 10.11 -27.22 -13.09
N ALA A 631 9.34 -27.35 -12.00
CA ALA A 631 9.81 -27.29 -10.61
C ALA A 631 10.20 -28.67 -10.03
N PRO A 632 11.33 -28.80 -9.33
CA PRO A 632 11.70 -30.01 -8.60
C PRO A 632 10.87 -30.19 -7.30
N GLU A 633 10.73 -31.44 -6.83
CA GLU A 633 10.23 -31.72 -5.47
C GLU A 633 11.15 -31.09 -4.40
N GLN A 634 10.56 -30.60 -3.30
CA GLN A 634 11.33 -30.03 -2.18
C GLN A 634 11.43 -31.05 -1.05
N THR A 635 12.64 -31.21 -0.51
CA THR A 635 12.92 -32.10 0.63
C THR A 635 13.42 -31.26 1.81
N GLU A 636 12.61 -31.14 2.87
CA GLU A 636 13.00 -30.43 4.10
C GLU A 636 12.76 -31.33 5.31
N LYS A 637 13.77 -31.43 6.20
CA LYS A 637 13.72 -32.13 7.52
C LYS A 637 12.87 -33.42 7.55
N GLY A 638 13.10 -34.34 6.60
CA GLY A 638 12.45 -35.65 6.53
C GLY A 638 11.03 -35.68 5.92
N GLY A 639 10.51 -34.55 5.43
CA GLY A 639 9.24 -34.43 4.71
C GLY A 639 9.42 -34.17 3.21
N ILE A 640 8.51 -34.70 2.39
CA ILE A 640 8.50 -34.52 0.94
C ILE A 640 7.28 -33.69 0.56
N SER A 641 7.47 -32.69 -0.29
CA SER A 641 6.39 -31.85 -0.77
C SER A 641 6.58 -31.35 -2.20
N ASN A 642 5.47 -30.93 -2.79
CA ASN A 642 5.40 -30.37 -4.12
C ASN A 642 4.42 -29.20 -4.12
N VAL A 643 4.98 -27.99 -4.02
CA VAL A 643 4.22 -26.72 -3.95
C VAL A 643 3.38 -26.51 -5.22
N THR A 644 3.84 -26.99 -6.38
CA THR A 644 3.10 -26.89 -7.64
C THR A 644 1.85 -27.76 -7.61
N GLU A 645 1.97 -29.03 -7.19
CA GLU A 645 0.80 -29.88 -6.97
C GLU A 645 -0.14 -29.29 -5.93
N ALA A 646 0.39 -28.72 -4.84
CA ALA A 646 -0.43 -28.12 -3.80
C ALA A 646 -1.26 -26.93 -4.32
N ARG A 647 -0.66 -26.06 -5.14
CA ARG A 647 -1.37 -24.97 -5.82
C ARG A 647 -2.42 -25.47 -6.82
N LEU A 648 -2.15 -26.56 -7.54
CA LEU A 648 -3.12 -27.18 -8.44
C LEU A 648 -4.30 -27.77 -7.68
N VAL A 649 -4.05 -28.46 -6.57
CA VAL A 649 -5.09 -29.00 -5.69
C VAL A 649 -5.95 -27.87 -5.14
N LEU A 650 -5.35 -26.76 -4.69
CA LEU A 650 -6.10 -25.58 -4.26
C LEU A 650 -7.01 -25.07 -5.38
N PHE A 651 -6.46 -24.85 -6.58
CA PHE A 651 -7.21 -24.37 -7.74
C PHE A 651 -8.41 -25.28 -8.08
N LEU A 652 -8.20 -26.60 -8.13
CA LEU A 652 -9.27 -27.57 -8.43
C LEU A 652 -10.35 -27.58 -7.35
N THR A 653 -9.94 -27.46 -6.09
CA THR A 653 -10.86 -27.39 -4.95
C THR A 653 -11.72 -26.12 -5.04
N THR A 654 -11.11 -24.97 -5.32
CA THR A 654 -11.82 -23.70 -5.58
C THR A 654 -12.80 -23.84 -6.73
N LEU A 655 -12.40 -24.50 -7.81
CA LEU A 655 -13.24 -24.69 -9.00
C LEU A 655 -14.47 -25.54 -8.69
N PHE A 656 -14.33 -26.65 -7.95
CA PHE A 656 -15.48 -27.47 -7.58
C PHE A 656 -16.44 -26.75 -6.64
N ILE A 657 -15.93 -25.97 -5.68
CA ILE A 657 -16.76 -25.17 -4.79
C ILE A 657 -17.53 -24.11 -5.58
N LYS A 658 -16.84 -23.39 -6.47
CA LYS A 658 -17.48 -22.40 -7.35
C LYS A 658 -18.49 -23.02 -8.32
N ALA A 659 -18.29 -24.27 -8.73
CA ALA A 659 -19.25 -25.04 -9.53
C ALA A 659 -20.46 -25.55 -8.71
N GLY A 660 -20.59 -25.18 -7.43
CA GLY A 660 -21.73 -25.50 -6.57
C GLY A 660 -21.54 -26.74 -5.69
N CYS A 661 -20.34 -27.32 -5.62
CA CYS A 661 -20.07 -28.44 -4.72
C CYS A 661 -19.89 -27.93 -3.29
N LYS A 662 -20.54 -28.56 -2.30
CA LYS A 662 -20.33 -28.19 -0.90
C LYS A 662 -18.91 -28.58 -0.48
N PRO A 663 -18.19 -27.74 0.29
CA PRO A 663 -16.86 -28.09 0.80
C PRO A 663 -16.83 -29.41 1.58
N SER A 664 -17.92 -29.74 2.29
CA SER A 664 -18.09 -31.00 3.02
C SER A 664 -18.06 -32.25 2.14
N ASP A 665 -18.34 -32.10 0.86
CA ASP A 665 -18.48 -33.19 -0.11
C ASP A 665 -17.19 -33.44 -0.90
N ILE A 666 -16.15 -32.63 -0.65
CA ILE A 666 -14.83 -32.72 -1.27
C ILE A 666 -13.83 -33.22 -0.23
N GLY A 667 -12.99 -34.18 -0.63
CA GLY A 667 -11.87 -34.66 0.17
C GLY A 667 -10.56 -34.59 -0.60
N VAL A 668 -9.49 -34.15 0.07
CA VAL A 668 -8.13 -34.16 -0.47
C VAL A 668 -7.30 -35.20 0.26
N ILE A 669 -6.65 -36.06 -0.51
CA ILE A 669 -5.81 -37.16 -0.03
C ILE A 669 -4.38 -36.97 -0.53
N SER A 670 -3.40 -37.13 0.35
CA SER A 670 -1.99 -37.20 -0.03
C SER A 670 -1.24 -38.21 0.85
N PRO A 671 -0.26 -38.96 0.32
CA PRO A 671 0.52 -39.89 1.11
C PRO A 671 1.49 -39.18 2.07
N TYR A 672 1.89 -37.94 1.78
CA TYR A 672 2.88 -37.22 2.59
C TYR A 672 2.23 -36.18 3.51
N ARG A 673 2.46 -36.30 4.83
CA ARG A 673 1.94 -35.36 5.82
C ARG A 673 2.41 -33.92 5.60
N HIS A 674 3.64 -33.75 5.12
CA HIS A 674 4.19 -32.43 4.82
C HIS A 674 3.45 -31.75 3.65
N GLN A 675 3.07 -32.52 2.62
CA GLN A 675 2.20 -32.02 1.55
C GLN A 675 0.84 -31.59 2.07
N LEU A 676 0.22 -32.37 2.96
CA LEU A 676 -1.07 -32.00 3.56
C LEU A 676 -0.96 -30.68 4.31
N LYS A 677 0.13 -30.46 5.06
CA LYS A 677 0.38 -29.19 5.73
C LYS A 677 0.41 -28.02 4.74
N ILE A 678 1.17 -28.14 3.65
CA ILE A 678 1.23 -27.08 2.62
C ILE A 678 -0.13 -26.85 1.97
N ILE A 679 -0.87 -27.91 1.63
CA ILE A 679 -2.21 -27.79 1.05
C ILE A 679 -3.16 -27.10 2.04
N THR A 680 -3.13 -27.49 3.31
CA THR A 680 -3.93 -26.87 4.37
C THR A 680 -3.55 -25.40 4.54
N ASP A 681 -2.27 -25.08 4.67
CA ASP A 681 -1.77 -23.70 4.82
C ASP A 681 -2.18 -22.82 3.63
N LEU A 682 -2.13 -23.36 2.41
CA LEU A 682 -2.61 -22.69 1.20
C LEU A 682 -4.14 -22.51 1.17
N MET A 683 -4.89 -23.44 1.77
CA MET A 683 -6.35 -23.33 1.91
C MET A 683 -6.73 -22.33 3.02
N THR A 684 -5.92 -22.18 4.07
CA THR A 684 -6.16 -21.28 5.21
C THR A 684 -6.37 -19.83 4.78
N ASN A 685 -5.72 -19.39 3.71
CA ASN A 685 -5.84 -18.05 3.12
C ASN A 685 -7.03 -17.90 2.16
N SER A 686 -7.99 -18.83 2.15
CA SER A 686 -9.13 -18.86 1.22
C SER A 686 -10.41 -19.39 1.88
N TYR A 687 -11.58 -19.18 1.27
CA TYR A 687 -12.92 -19.60 1.76
C TYR A 687 -13.14 -21.13 1.86
N ILE A 688 -12.07 -21.92 1.84
CA ILE A 688 -12.03 -23.36 1.52
C ILE A 688 -11.72 -24.23 2.75
N ASN A 689 -11.52 -23.62 3.92
CA ASN A 689 -11.14 -24.29 5.20
C ASN A 689 -12.08 -25.41 5.70
N LYS A 690 -13.21 -25.62 5.05
CA LYS A 690 -14.14 -26.72 5.37
C LYS A 690 -13.90 -27.99 4.54
N VAL A 691 -12.97 -27.98 3.59
CA VAL A 691 -12.58 -29.16 2.79
C VAL A 691 -11.67 -30.06 3.61
N GLU A 692 -11.96 -31.35 3.61
CA GLU A 692 -11.22 -32.30 4.44
C GLU A 692 -9.89 -32.72 3.76
N VAL A 693 -8.76 -32.29 4.33
CA VAL A 693 -7.40 -32.61 3.86
C VAL A 693 -6.75 -33.63 4.81
N ASN A 694 -6.55 -34.87 4.39
CA ASN A 694 -6.07 -35.94 5.27
C ASN A 694 -5.20 -36.99 4.54
N THR A 695 -4.49 -37.83 5.31
CA THR A 695 -3.74 -38.96 4.75
C THR A 695 -4.67 -40.08 4.31
N VAL A 696 -4.17 -40.98 3.45
CA VAL A 696 -4.89 -42.18 3.01
C VAL A 696 -5.43 -42.99 4.20
N ASP A 697 -4.61 -43.22 5.22
CA ASP A 697 -4.96 -44.04 6.38
C ASP A 697 -6.16 -43.44 7.16
N LYS A 698 -6.23 -42.11 7.27
CA LYS A 698 -7.36 -41.44 7.92
C LYS A 698 -8.66 -41.57 7.12
N TYR A 699 -8.59 -41.78 5.79
CA TYR A 699 -9.77 -41.92 4.94
C TYR A 699 -10.33 -43.36 4.87
N GLN A 700 -9.75 -44.31 5.61
CA GLN A 700 -10.23 -45.69 5.63
C GLN A 700 -11.68 -45.78 6.16
N GLY A 701 -12.56 -46.43 5.40
CA GLY A 701 -13.98 -46.57 5.74
C GLY A 701 -14.83 -45.31 5.56
N ARG A 702 -14.24 -44.20 5.11
CA ARG A 702 -14.93 -42.93 4.85
C ARG A 702 -14.95 -42.65 3.34
N ASP A 703 -15.89 -41.85 2.88
CA ASP A 703 -16.04 -41.51 1.46
C ASP A 703 -16.50 -40.06 1.27
N LYS A 704 -16.27 -39.51 0.07
CA LYS A 704 -16.71 -38.17 -0.33
C LYS A 704 -17.23 -38.19 -1.76
N SER A 705 -18.07 -37.22 -2.12
CA SER A 705 -18.58 -37.09 -3.49
C SER A 705 -17.44 -36.88 -4.48
N ILE A 706 -16.47 -36.03 -4.12
CA ILE A 706 -15.29 -35.72 -4.92
C ILE A 706 -14.04 -36.00 -4.10
N ILE A 707 -13.10 -36.76 -4.66
CA ILE A 707 -11.78 -36.98 -4.06
C ILE A 707 -10.70 -36.47 -4.99
N ILE A 708 -9.77 -35.68 -4.45
CA ILE A 708 -8.56 -35.20 -5.12
C ILE A 708 -7.35 -35.84 -4.45
N VAL A 709 -6.56 -36.60 -5.20
CA VAL A 709 -5.35 -37.27 -4.71
C VAL A 709 -4.11 -36.53 -5.21
N SER A 710 -3.24 -36.02 -4.34
CA SER A 710 -1.92 -35.47 -4.71
C SER A 710 -0.83 -36.49 -4.39
N PHE A 711 -0.11 -36.93 -5.42
CA PHE A 711 0.92 -37.96 -5.31
C PHE A 711 2.30 -37.43 -4.92
N VAL A 712 2.55 -36.12 -5.07
CA VAL A 712 3.71 -35.35 -4.59
C VAL A 712 5.02 -35.67 -5.29
N ARG A 713 5.32 -36.96 -5.47
CA ARG A 713 6.58 -37.45 -5.99
C ARG A 713 6.85 -36.95 -7.40
N ASN A 714 7.98 -36.27 -7.53
CA ASN A 714 8.53 -35.80 -8.78
C ASN A 714 10.07 -35.88 -8.71
N ASN A 715 10.60 -37.10 -8.58
CA ASN A 715 12.03 -37.37 -8.58
C ASN A 715 12.53 -38.19 -9.77
N TYR A 716 13.82 -38.01 -10.03
CA TYR A 716 14.55 -38.62 -11.14
C TYR A 716 15.20 -39.96 -10.76
N ASP A 717 15.40 -40.24 -9.46
CA ASP A 717 16.04 -41.47 -8.97
C ASP A 717 15.08 -42.68 -8.88
N GLY A 718 13.80 -42.50 -9.25
CA GLY A 718 12.77 -43.54 -9.14
C GLY A 718 12.45 -44.00 -7.71
N ASN A 719 13.04 -43.34 -6.70
CA ASN A 719 12.84 -43.70 -5.31
C ASN A 719 11.49 -43.18 -4.83
N LEU A 720 10.45 -43.99 -4.95
CA LEU A 720 9.07 -43.64 -4.59
C LEU A 720 8.85 -43.50 -3.08
N GLY A 721 9.83 -43.89 -2.23
CA GLY A 721 9.64 -44.05 -0.79
C GLY A 721 8.73 -45.25 -0.46
N GLU A 722 8.79 -45.74 0.78
CA GLU A 722 8.00 -46.93 1.18
C GLU A 722 6.49 -46.68 1.18
N LEU A 723 6.09 -45.41 1.39
CA LEU A 723 4.71 -45.01 1.61
C LEU A 723 3.80 -45.17 0.38
N LEU A 724 4.39 -45.14 -0.83
CA LEU A 724 3.70 -45.38 -2.10
C LEU A 724 3.82 -46.83 -2.59
N LYS A 725 4.61 -47.69 -1.93
CA LYS A 725 4.78 -49.10 -2.34
C LYS A 725 3.60 -49.99 -1.93
N ASP A 726 2.81 -49.59 -0.93
CA ASP A 726 1.65 -50.35 -0.47
C ASP A 726 0.44 -50.17 -1.39
N TRP A 727 0.09 -51.24 -2.12
CA TRP A 727 -1.03 -51.22 -3.07
C TRP A 727 -2.37 -51.05 -2.37
N ARG A 728 -2.47 -51.46 -1.10
CA ARG A 728 -3.68 -51.30 -0.29
C ARG A 728 -3.98 -49.83 -0.07
N ARG A 729 -2.95 -49.00 0.15
CA ARG A 729 -3.11 -47.54 0.28
C ARG A 729 -3.57 -46.89 -1.02
N LEU A 730 -3.01 -47.29 -2.16
CA LEU A 730 -3.51 -46.83 -3.46
C LEU A 730 -4.99 -47.21 -3.64
N ASN A 731 -5.34 -48.47 -3.37
CA ASN A 731 -6.71 -48.97 -3.50
C ASN A 731 -7.67 -48.19 -2.59
N VAL A 732 -7.29 -47.94 -1.34
CA VAL A 732 -8.07 -47.09 -0.43
C VAL A 732 -8.26 -45.71 -1.06
N ALA A 733 -7.19 -45.02 -1.46
CA ALA A 733 -7.26 -43.66 -2.00
C ALA A 733 -8.19 -43.52 -3.21
N ILE A 734 -8.12 -44.44 -4.18
CA ILE A 734 -8.95 -44.36 -5.41
C ILE A 734 -10.40 -44.79 -5.20
N THR A 735 -10.69 -45.60 -4.16
CA THR A 735 -12.05 -46.08 -3.86
C THR A 735 -12.82 -45.17 -2.90
N ARG A 736 -12.27 -44.02 -2.49
CA ARG A 736 -12.98 -43.09 -1.58
C ARG A 736 -13.98 -42.16 -2.30
N ALA A 737 -13.93 -42.10 -3.63
CA ALA A 737 -14.76 -41.19 -4.43
C ALA A 737 -16.11 -41.83 -4.79
N LYS A 738 -17.23 -41.15 -4.50
CA LYS A 738 -18.57 -41.60 -4.95
C LYS A 738 -18.87 -41.21 -6.39
N HIS A 739 -18.56 -39.97 -6.77
CA HIS A 739 -18.97 -39.39 -8.04
C HIS A 739 -17.79 -38.97 -8.92
N LYS A 740 -16.69 -38.49 -8.34
CA LYS A 740 -15.53 -37.99 -9.11
C LYS A 740 -14.21 -38.20 -8.38
N LEU A 741 -13.29 -38.88 -9.05
CA LEU A 741 -11.89 -39.03 -8.63
C LEU A 741 -11.01 -38.14 -9.50
N VAL A 742 -10.16 -37.36 -8.86
CA VAL A 742 -9.14 -36.52 -9.49
C VAL A 742 -7.79 -36.92 -8.95
N MET A 743 -6.82 -37.16 -9.82
CA MET A 743 -5.50 -37.66 -9.45
C MET A 743 -4.44 -36.71 -9.99
N VAL A 744 -3.67 -36.07 -9.12
CA VAL A 744 -2.66 -35.07 -9.44
C VAL A 744 -1.28 -35.67 -9.18
N GLY A 745 -0.41 -35.70 -10.19
CA GLY A 745 0.94 -36.25 -10.01
C GLY A 745 1.80 -36.27 -11.27
N CYS A 746 3.04 -36.78 -11.13
CA CYS A 746 3.98 -36.92 -12.24
C CYS A 746 3.93 -38.34 -12.83
N VAL A 747 3.37 -38.51 -14.05
CA VAL A 747 3.27 -39.84 -14.71
C VAL A 747 4.60 -40.58 -14.78
N PRO A 748 5.72 -39.96 -15.22
CA PRO A 748 7.02 -40.62 -15.23
C PRO A 748 7.43 -41.20 -13.88
N SER A 749 7.33 -40.43 -12.80
CA SER A 749 7.66 -40.91 -11.45
C SER A 749 6.69 -42.01 -11.00
N LEU A 750 5.39 -41.83 -11.21
CA LEU A 750 4.36 -42.80 -10.80
C LEU A 750 4.37 -44.11 -11.61
N CYS A 751 4.85 -44.10 -12.85
CA CYS A 751 5.03 -45.30 -13.68
C CYS A 751 6.10 -46.26 -13.13
N HIS A 752 6.97 -45.81 -12.23
CA HIS A 752 7.91 -46.69 -11.52
C HIS A 752 7.21 -47.56 -10.46
N TYR A 753 5.96 -47.26 -10.11
CA TYR A 753 5.17 -48.05 -9.18
C TYR A 753 4.25 -49.03 -9.94
N PRO A 754 4.44 -50.36 -9.84
CA PRO A 754 3.73 -51.32 -10.71
C PRO A 754 2.20 -51.23 -10.69
N PRO A 755 1.52 -51.05 -9.53
CA PRO A 755 0.07 -50.85 -9.49
C PRO A 755 -0.39 -49.55 -10.16
N LEU A 756 0.31 -48.43 -9.94
CA LEU A 756 0.01 -47.17 -10.64
C LEU A 756 0.33 -47.26 -12.13
N LYS A 757 1.39 -47.96 -12.54
CA LYS A 757 1.69 -48.19 -13.96
C LYS A 757 0.54 -48.92 -14.65
N LYS A 758 0.01 -49.99 -14.05
CA LYS A 758 -1.16 -50.70 -14.58
C LYS A 758 -2.39 -49.80 -14.67
N LEU A 759 -2.67 -49.04 -13.61
CA LEU A 759 -3.77 -48.08 -13.58
C LEU A 759 -3.62 -46.98 -14.65
N LEU A 760 -2.43 -46.40 -14.79
CA LEU A 760 -2.14 -45.36 -15.78
C LEU A 760 -2.18 -45.89 -17.21
N CYS A 761 -1.75 -47.13 -17.45
CA CYS A 761 -1.93 -47.78 -18.75
C CYS A 761 -3.43 -47.91 -19.10
N TYR A 762 -4.25 -48.35 -18.15
CA TYR A 762 -5.71 -48.44 -18.33
C TYR A 762 -6.37 -47.06 -18.54
N LEU A 763 -6.00 -46.06 -17.74
CA LEU A 763 -6.53 -44.70 -17.90
C LEU A 763 -6.08 -44.07 -19.23
N LYS A 764 -4.91 -44.45 -19.74
CA LYS A 764 -4.43 -44.01 -21.06
C LYS A 764 -5.23 -44.64 -22.20
N THR A 765 -5.60 -45.91 -22.10
CA THR A 765 -6.45 -46.56 -23.12
C THR A 765 -7.84 -45.96 -23.20
N GLU A 766 -8.38 -45.53 -22.06
CA GLU A 766 -9.70 -44.87 -21.96
C GLU A 766 -9.65 -43.36 -22.23
N ALA A 767 -8.49 -42.80 -22.63
CA ALA A 767 -8.26 -41.37 -22.83
C ALA A 767 -8.62 -40.47 -21.60
N LEU A 768 -8.56 -41.03 -20.39
CA LEU A 768 -8.89 -40.35 -19.11
C LEU A 768 -7.71 -39.59 -18.51
N ILE A 769 -6.54 -39.67 -19.13
CA ILE A 769 -5.37 -38.88 -18.74
C ILE A 769 -5.41 -37.55 -19.47
N SER A 770 -5.82 -36.52 -18.73
CA SER A 770 -5.69 -35.13 -19.17
C SER A 770 -4.36 -34.58 -18.70
N PHE A 771 -3.80 -33.69 -19.49
CA PHE A 771 -2.52 -33.13 -19.19
C PHE A 771 -2.58 -31.63 -19.29
N PHE A 772 -2.16 -30.97 -18.23
CA PHE A 772 -2.39 -29.55 -18.09
C PHE A 772 -1.38 -28.75 -18.92
N SER A 773 -1.90 -28.01 -19.90
CA SER A 773 -1.33 -26.73 -20.31
C SER A 773 -1.96 -25.66 -19.41
N VAL A 774 -1.14 -24.75 -18.87
CA VAL A 774 -1.54 -23.72 -17.90
C VAL A 774 -2.48 -22.65 -18.51
N HIS A 775 -2.93 -22.82 -19.76
CA HIS A 775 -3.96 -21.97 -20.35
C HIS A 775 -5.29 -21.98 -19.57
N LEU A 776 -5.67 -23.09 -18.90
CA LEU A 776 -6.88 -23.11 -18.08
C LEU A 776 -6.76 -22.32 -16.76
N LEU A 777 -5.56 -22.03 -16.27
CA LEU A 777 -5.38 -21.27 -15.02
C LEU A 777 -5.61 -19.77 -15.21
N HIS A 778 -5.43 -19.26 -16.45
CA HIS A 778 -5.69 -17.86 -16.80
C HIS A 778 -7.01 -17.66 -17.55
N ILE A 779 -7.46 -18.62 -18.36
CA ILE A 779 -8.69 -18.46 -19.15
C ILE A 779 -9.96 -18.68 -18.31
N CYS A 780 -9.96 -19.59 -17.32
CA CYS A 780 -11.15 -19.77 -16.46
C CYS A 780 -11.37 -18.65 -15.44
N CYS A 781 -10.38 -17.78 -15.18
CA CYS A 781 -10.58 -16.56 -14.39
C CYS A 781 -11.12 -15.39 -15.21
N LEU A 782 -11.13 -15.48 -16.56
CA LEU A 782 -11.49 -14.37 -17.44
C LEU A 782 -12.69 -14.64 -18.36
N PHE A 783 -13.19 -15.87 -18.51
CA PHE A 783 -14.21 -16.21 -19.52
C PHE A 783 -15.45 -16.91 -18.91
N PHE A 784 -16.48 -16.09 -18.66
CA PHE A 784 -17.93 -16.35 -18.79
C PHE A 784 -18.69 -17.23 -17.78
N PRO A 785 -19.73 -16.67 -17.12
CA PRO A 785 -20.98 -17.37 -16.89
C PRO A 785 -21.86 -17.23 -18.15
N HIS A 786 -21.85 -18.24 -19.01
CA HIS A 786 -23.04 -18.78 -19.70
C HIS A 786 -22.57 -19.90 -20.64
N THR A 787 -22.54 -21.13 -20.13
CA THR A 787 -22.99 -22.32 -20.88
C THR A 787 -23.06 -23.50 -19.92
N HIS A 788 -24.27 -24.04 -19.80
CA HIS A 788 -24.57 -25.35 -19.23
C HIS A 788 -23.83 -26.46 -20.02
N VAL A 789 -23.17 -27.39 -19.33
CA VAL A 789 -22.91 -28.74 -19.85
C VAL A 789 -23.15 -29.75 -18.72
N PRO A 790 -23.95 -30.81 -18.93
CA PRO A 790 -24.37 -31.71 -17.86
C PRO A 790 -23.29 -32.74 -17.50
N ALA A 791 -23.33 -33.15 -16.22
CA ALA A 791 -22.44 -34.13 -15.63
C ALA A 791 -22.63 -35.53 -16.22
N ARG A 792 -21.56 -36.14 -16.75
CA ARG A 792 -21.36 -37.59 -16.74
C ARG A 792 -19.89 -37.92 -16.49
N HIS A 793 -19.69 -38.86 -15.55
CA HIS A 793 -18.48 -39.58 -15.16
C HIS A 793 -17.21 -39.23 -15.95
N THR A 794 -16.30 -38.47 -15.31
CA THR A 794 -14.96 -38.21 -15.84
C THR A 794 -14.00 -38.25 -14.66
N VAL A 795 -13.09 -39.23 -14.67
CA VAL A 795 -11.89 -39.24 -13.85
C VAL A 795 -10.91 -38.28 -14.51
N LEU A 796 -10.55 -37.20 -13.82
CA LEU A 796 -9.59 -36.23 -14.33
C LEU A 796 -8.24 -36.53 -13.68
N LEU A 797 -7.36 -37.26 -14.38
CA LEU A 797 -5.95 -37.27 -14.00
C LEU A 797 -5.35 -35.93 -14.43
N VAL A 798 -4.79 -35.16 -13.51
CA VAL A 798 -4.13 -33.86 -13.74
C VAL A 798 -2.64 -34.11 -13.70
N CYS A 799 -2.06 -34.37 -14.87
CA CYS A 799 -0.62 -34.57 -14.98
C CYS A 799 0.05 -33.44 -15.76
N GLN A 800 1.22 -33.03 -15.28
CA GLN A 800 2.15 -32.23 -16.06
C GLN A 800 2.79 -33.16 -17.10
N LEU A 801 2.69 -32.81 -18.38
CA LEU A 801 3.30 -33.58 -19.47
C LEU A 801 4.70 -33.12 -19.81
N SER A 802 5.55 -34.13 -20.06
CA SER A 802 6.36 -34.18 -21.28
C SER A 802 5.85 -35.37 -22.14
N VAL A 803 5.54 -35.17 -23.45
CA VAL A 803 4.87 -36.17 -24.36
C VAL A 803 5.80 -36.68 -25.47
N GLN A 804 5.99 -38.01 -25.63
CA GLN A 804 5.46 -39.03 -26.60
C GLN A 804 5.63 -38.76 -28.12
N ASN A 805 5.85 -39.71 -29.06
CA ASN A 805 5.42 -41.11 -29.34
C ASN A 805 6.54 -41.89 -30.12
N ASN A 806 6.57 -43.24 -30.30
CA ASN A 806 5.69 -44.09 -31.12
C ASN A 806 5.86 -45.60 -30.78
N LEU A 807 4.78 -46.38 -30.91
CA LEU A 807 4.81 -47.76 -31.42
C LEU A 807 3.43 -48.10 -31.99
N MET A 808 3.38 -48.25 -33.33
CA MET A 808 2.32 -48.95 -34.05
C MET A 808 2.74 -50.42 -34.23
N MET A 809 1.78 -51.34 -34.13
CA MET A 809 1.91 -52.75 -34.48
C MET A 809 2.22 -52.94 -35.97
N THR A 810 3.09 -53.91 -36.31
CA THR A 810 2.78 -55.14 -37.11
C THR A 810 4.07 -55.92 -37.45
N SER A 811 3.94 -57.26 -37.40
CA SER A 811 4.88 -58.39 -37.62
C SER A 811 6.04 -58.53 -36.63
#